data_AF-A0A9P5QVI5-F1
#
_entry.id   AF-A0A9P5QVI5-F1
#
_cell.length_a   1.000
_cell.length_b   1.000
_cell.length_c   1.000
_cell.angle_alpha   90.00
_cell.angle_beta   90.00
_cell.angle_gamma   90.00
#
_symmetry.space_group_name_H-M   'P 1'
#
loop_
_entity.id
_entity.type
_entity.pdbx_description
1 polymer ?
#
loop_
_entity_poly.entity_id
_entity_poly.type
_entity_poly.pdbx_seq_one_letter_code
_entity_poly.pdbx_strand_id
1 'polypeptide(L)'
;MQDDSNKIVLEHISNLILTAPTKQIYHDSITWFERFGFKPSMTESSPGTAATWLQLFSESASIHDVSLKIVFSASGATKLAYSSKMDWRSVPAIATITTNTLEAVESHLASLPWAYQRYTIPTKDAPGADAEYAAIYTHDPMNNLLIFTNKPNPFESIKKVEPNQKEQTTIAASPNPDGLESSTGRKRKLAILTSGGDAPGMNAAVRAVVRAAIVKGCDAYAVHEGLVDGGDMIKKMEWDDVQDYLSIGGTVIGTARCAAFRERPGRLKAAKNMIKMGIDALVVCGGDGSLTGADMFRTEWPSLLEELVKTNELTAEEIEPFAHLNIVGLVGSIDNDMHSTDITIGAVTCLHRICESIDSISSTASSHSRAFVVEVMGRHCGWLALMAGIATGADFIFIPECPPSGDNWKDHMCAEIKRHRDLGKRKTIVIVCEGAIDSDLNPITAKDMTELLTERLHLDTRMTILGHVQRGGSPSSFDRNLASMQGVEAVEAVLASKPDIPSSMIAMCENKIKRVDLMKAVKLTGDVAKAIARKDFEGAMELRDPSFHQHYRHFLAISSSNPISHPPDSSDKAQSLRIGIINVGAPAGGMNAAVRAAARYAFNRDHKVFAISNGFPGLIAGQVKEMKWMDVDGWIAEGGSELGTNRDQPSLDLGMVSYQLQKFNIQSLLLIGGFEAYTACIEMNNARNTYPAFCIPMVHIPATISNNVPGTEYSLGADTSLNSIVQACDALKQSATASRKRVFVVEVHGGKSGFLAVMAGLAVGATSIYIPEEGINLARLQKDVRHLCRRYAEDAESKSQGRIIIRSQDSSKTYTTDIVSAIIKEEGHQQFDSRTAILGHVQQGNSPSPMDRIRATRLAISAVNFLMRNARNRSPESPSATNSSSGPEVFNKDPESIAVAGLHGNKVNFTSAEKLLKHTDIRNRKPTHAPWMSCKHTCNLLAKRTDLF
;
A
#
# COMPACT_ATOMS: atom_id res chain seq x y z
N MET A 1 -8.32 -39.75 -32.69
CA MET A 1 -8.97 -41.06 -32.53
C MET A 1 -7.89 -42.05 -32.14
N GLN A 2 -7.86 -42.43 -30.86
CA GLN A 2 -7.11 -43.57 -30.33
C GLN A 2 -7.97 -44.14 -29.20
N ASP A 3 -8.13 -45.46 -29.24
CA ASP A 3 -8.98 -46.31 -28.41
C ASP A 3 -8.88 -46.05 -26.91
N ASP A 4 -10.03 -45.84 -26.28
CA ASP A 4 -10.23 -45.92 -24.83
C ASP A 4 -11.03 -47.19 -24.46
N SER A 5 -10.90 -48.25 -25.26
CA SER A 5 -11.66 -49.50 -25.13
C SER A 5 -11.01 -50.51 -24.18
N ASN A 6 -10.72 -50.10 -22.94
CA ASN A 6 -10.41 -51.04 -21.85
C ASN A 6 -10.51 -50.42 -20.44
N LYS A 7 -11.61 -49.72 -20.14
CA LYS A 7 -12.00 -49.47 -18.75
C LYS A 7 -13.21 -50.33 -18.42
N ILE A 8 -13.02 -51.28 -17.51
CA ILE A 8 -14.11 -51.91 -16.79
C ILE A 8 -14.79 -50.79 -16.00
N VAL A 9 -15.92 -50.30 -16.50
CA VAL A 9 -16.76 -49.36 -15.76
C VAL A 9 -17.63 -50.21 -14.82
N LEU A 10 -17.19 -50.36 -13.57
CA LEU A 10 -18.06 -50.81 -12.49
C LEU A 10 -19.01 -49.66 -12.18
N GLU A 11 -20.18 -49.63 -12.83
CA GLU A 11 -21.13 -48.54 -12.63
C GLU A 11 -21.71 -48.55 -11.21
N HIS A 12 -21.91 -49.71 -10.57
CA HIS A 12 -22.56 -49.80 -9.25
C HIS A 12 -22.11 -51.01 -8.40
N ILE A 13 -22.18 -50.89 -7.07
CA ILE A 13 -22.10 -52.02 -6.12
C ILE A 13 -23.53 -52.45 -5.80
N SER A 14 -23.95 -53.64 -6.25
CA SER A 14 -25.31 -54.16 -6.01
C SER A 14 -25.52 -54.65 -4.57
N ASN A 15 -24.47 -55.22 -3.96
CA ASN A 15 -24.53 -55.86 -2.65
C ASN A 15 -23.27 -55.54 -1.84
N LEU A 16 -23.42 -55.04 -0.60
CA LEU A 16 -22.32 -54.93 0.37
C LEU A 16 -22.39 -56.10 1.35
N ILE A 17 -21.29 -56.83 1.56
CA ILE A 17 -21.23 -57.95 2.50
C ILE A 17 -20.28 -57.59 3.64
N LEU A 18 -20.79 -57.55 4.87
CA LEU A 18 -20.01 -57.25 6.07
C LEU A 18 -19.97 -58.48 6.98
N THR A 19 -18.79 -58.79 7.53
CA THR A 19 -18.60 -59.95 8.40
C THR A 19 -18.34 -59.51 9.84
N ALA A 20 -19.24 -59.87 10.76
CA ALA A 20 -19.14 -59.57 12.18
C ALA A 20 -18.41 -60.71 12.93
N PRO A 21 -17.38 -60.40 13.74
CA PRO A 21 -16.56 -61.42 14.41
C PRO A 21 -17.23 -62.00 15.68
N THR A 22 -18.20 -61.29 16.26
CA THR A 22 -18.94 -61.72 17.45
C THR A 22 -20.45 -61.59 17.23
N LYS A 23 -21.24 -62.40 17.94
CA LYS A 23 -22.72 -62.31 17.90
C LYS A 23 -23.22 -60.96 18.40
N GLN A 24 -22.53 -60.36 19.35
CA GLN A 24 -22.88 -59.03 19.87
C GLN A 24 -22.73 -57.97 18.76
N ILE A 25 -21.56 -57.91 18.12
CA ILE A 25 -21.30 -56.96 17.02
C ILE A 25 -22.24 -57.20 15.83
N TYR A 26 -22.61 -58.46 15.57
CA TYR A 26 -23.60 -58.80 14.55
C TYR A 26 -24.96 -58.14 14.80
N HIS A 27 -25.51 -58.27 16.01
CA HIS A 27 -26.79 -57.65 16.37
C HIS A 27 -26.69 -56.12 16.46
N ASP A 28 -25.58 -55.60 16.98
CA ASP A 28 -25.35 -54.15 17.08
C ASP A 28 -25.26 -53.51 15.69
N SER A 29 -24.64 -54.20 14.73
CA SER A 29 -24.52 -53.71 13.34
C SER A 29 -25.87 -53.71 12.63
N ILE A 30 -26.70 -54.74 12.81
CA ILE A 30 -28.07 -54.75 12.26
C ILE A 30 -28.87 -53.56 12.79
N THR A 31 -28.87 -53.38 14.11
CA THR A 31 -29.57 -52.28 14.78
C THR A 31 -29.04 -50.91 14.32
N TRP A 32 -27.73 -50.81 14.05
CA TRP A 32 -27.09 -49.59 13.56
C TRP A 32 -27.59 -49.21 12.17
N PHE A 33 -27.61 -50.15 11.22
CA PHE A 33 -28.08 -49.88 9.85
C PHE A 33 -29.60 -49.65 9.77
N GLU A 34 -30.40 -50.29 10.64
CA GLU A 34 -31.85 -50.04 10.71
C GLU A 34 -32.18 -48.57 11.01
N ARG A 35 -31.36 -47.89 11.81
CA ARG A 35 -31.53 -46.45 12.11
C ARG A 35 -31.32 -45.54 10.89
N PHE A 36 -30.61 -46.01 9.87
CA PHE A 36 -30.44 -45.29 8.60
C PHE A 36 -31.49 -45.70 7.55
N GLY A 37 -32.56 -46.41 7.95
CA GLY A 37 -33.70 -46.74 7.10
C GLY A 37 -33.63 -48.11 6.43
N PHE A 38 -32.56 -48.88 6.64
CA PHE A 38 -32.48 -50.26 6.15
C PHE A 38 -33.48 -51.15 6.88
N LYS A 39 -34.14 -52.06 6.17
CA LYS A 39 -35.08 -53.04 6.75
C LYS A 39 -34.59 -54.46 6.53
N PRO A 40 -34.65 -55.35 7.54
CA PRO A 40 -34.30 -56.75 7.35
C PRO A 40 -35.30 -57.41 6.39
N SER A 41 -34.78 -57.94 5.29
CA SER A 41 -35.56 -58.60 4.23
C SER A 41 -35.54 -60.12 4.40
N MET A 42 -34.39 -60.69 4.79
CA MET A 42 -34.25 -62.14 4.99
C MET A 42 -33.17 -62.43 6.04
N THR A 43 -33.44 -63.38 6.96
CA THR A 43 -32.43 -63.87 7.91
C THR A 43 -32.24 -65.38 7.73
N GLU A 44 -31.02 -65.77 7.40
CA GLU A 44 -30.55 -67.15 7.32
C GLU A 44 -29.88 -67.51 8.65
N SER A 45 -30.27 -68.61 9.28
CA SER A 45 -29.59 -69.11 10.49
C SER A 45 -29.21 -70.58 10.33
N SER A 46 -27.96 -70.91 10.66
CA SER A 46 -27.42 -72.27 10.69
C SER A 46 -26.60 -72.46 11.98
N PRO A 47 -26.33 -73.70 12.44
CA PRO A 47 -25.54 -73.93 13.65
C PRO A 47 -24.12 -73.37 13.48
N GLY A 48 -23.84 -72.19 14.05
CA GLY A 48 -22.52 -71.53 14.04
C GLY A 48 -22.38 -70.31 13.11
N THR A 49 -23.32 -70.04 12.22
CA THR A 49 -23.33 -68.88 11.30
C THR A 49 -24.73 -68.31 11.16
N ALA A 50 -24.86 -66.99 11.25
CA ALA A 50 -26.11 -66.26 11.02
C ALA A 50 -25.87 -65.18 9.97
N ALA A 51 -26.81 -64.95 9.07
CA ALA A 51 -26.72 -63.87 8.11
C ALA A 51 -28.06 -63.15 7.94
N THR A 52 -28.05 -61.83 7.98
CA THR A 52 -29.23 -60.99 7.73
C THR A 52 -28.98 -60.12 6.51
N TRP A 53 -29.91 -60.18 5.57
CA TRP A 53 -30.03 -59.24 4.46
C TRP A 53 -30.87 -58.05 4.89
N LEU A 54 -30.30 -56.86 4.71
CA LEU A 54 -30.89 -55.56 4.95
C LEU A 54 -31.10 -54.88 3.60
N GLN A 55 -32.29 -54.35 3.35
CA GLN A 55 -32.63 -53.62 2.13
C GLN A 55 -33.06 -52.20 2.45
N LEU A 56 -32.52 -51.24 1.69
CA LEU A 56 -32.99 -49.86 1.69
C LEU A 56 -33.82 -49.67 0.42
N PHE A 57 -35.13 -49.46 0.59
CA PHE A 57 -36.06 -49.25 -0.52
C PHE A 57 -36.13 -47.76 -0.89
N SER A 58 -36.00 -47.45 -2.17
CA SER A 58 -36.15 -46.09 -2.68
C SER A 58 -37.61 -45.77 -3.04
N GLU A 59 -38.12 -44.59 -2.66
CA GLU A 59 -39.41 -44.07 -3.12
C GLU A 59 -39.32 -43.36 -4.50
N SER A 60 -38.10 -43.12 -5.01
CA SER A 60 -37.85 -42.43 -6.28
C SER A 60 -37.30 -43.38 -7.35
N ALA A 61 -37.83 -43.29 -8.57
CA ALA A 61 -37.37 -44.06 -9.74
C ALA A 61 -35.89 -43.80 -10.13
N SER A 62 -35.26 -42.75 -9.59
CA SER A 62 -33.87 -42.36 -9.85
C SER A 62 -32.83 -42.90 -8.85
N ILE A 63 -33.25 -43.56 -7.76
CA ILE A 63 -32.36 -44.15 -6.76
C ILE A 63 -32.65 -45.66 -6.71
N HIS A 64 -31.61 -46.48 -6.87
CA HIS A 64 -31.72 -47.95 -6.87
C HIS A 64 -31.76 -48.51 -5.44
N ASP A 65 -32.47 -49.62 -5.24
CA ASP A 65 -32.49 -50.34 -3.97
C ASP A 65 -31.11 -50.90 -3.64
N VAL A 66 -30.63 -50.64 -2.42
CA VAL A 66 -29.32 -51.11 -1.95
C VAL A 66 -29.53 -52.29 -1.00
N SER A 67 -28.84 -53.40 -1.25
CA SER A 67 -28.85 -54.56 -0.36
C SER A 67 -27.52 -54.73 0.39
N LEU A 68 -27.63 -55.02 1.68
CA LEU A 68 -26.51 -55.20 2.61
C LEU A 68 -26.67 -56.55 3.30
N LYS A 69 -25.69 -57.45 3.18
CA LYS A 69 -25.65 -58.72 3.92
C LYS A 69 -24.69 -58.60 5.10
N ILE A 70 -25.18 -58.74 6.32
CA ILE A 70 -24.34 -58.87 7.51
C ILE A 70 -24.25 -60.36 7.85
N VAL A 71 -23.03 -60.90 7.96
CA VAL A 71 -22.76 -62.31 8.26
C VAL A 71 -22.00 -62.41 9.57
N PHE A 72 -22.51 -63.19 10.51
CA PHE A 72 -21.75 -63.61 11.69
C PHE A 72 -20.84 -64.79 11.33
N SER A 73 -19.53 -64.60 11.52
CA SER A 73 -18.52 -65.66 11.41
C SER A 73 -17.53 -65.55 12.57
N ALA A 74 -17.39 -66.64 13.34
CA ALA A 74 -16.50 -66.70 14.51
C ALA A 74 -15.00 -66.57 14.16
N SER A 75 -14.62 -66.69 12.87
CA SER A 75 -13.24 -66.56 12.39
C SER A 75 -12.90 -65.14 11.89
N GLY A 76 -13.80 -64.15 12.04
CA GLY A 76 -13.57 -62.78 11.57
C GLY A 76 -12.51 -62.05 12.40
N ALA A 77 -11.59 -61.33 11.74
CA ALA A 77 -10.60 -60.50 12.42
C ALA A 77 -11.25 -59.21 12.98
N THR A 78 -11.00 -58.90 14.24
CA THR A 78 -11.44 -57.63 14.86
C THR A 78 -10.58 -56.48 14.33
N LYS A 79 -11.19 -55.49 13.67
CA LYS A 79 -10.49 -54.28 13.22
C LYS A 79 -10.20 -53.35 14.40
N LEU A 80 -8.98 -52.83 14.46
CA LEU A 80 -8.60 -51.79 15.43
C LEU A 80 -9.34 -50.48 15.11
N ALA A 81 -9.85 -49.81 16.13
CA ALA A 81 -10.48 -48.50 15.98
C ALA A 81 -9.44 -47.42 15.64
N TYR A 82 -9.77 -46.54 14.70
CA TYR A 82 -8.94 -45.37 14.41
C TYR A 82 -9.13 -44.31 15.49
N SER A 83 -8.06 -43.58 15.81
CA SER A 83 -8.11 -42.47 16.76
C SER A 83 -9.01 -41.35 16.23
N SER A 84 -9.86 -40.79 17.08
CA SER A 84 -10.70 -39.62 16.74
C SER A 84 -9.89 -38.34 16.48
N LYS A 85 -8.61 -38.31 16.86
CA LYS A 85 -7.67 -37.20 16.60
C LYS A 85 -6.97 -37.29 15.24
N MET A 86 -7.10 -38.43 14.53
CA MET A 86 -6.53 -38.63 13.19
C MET A 86 -7.50 -38.10 12.13
N ASP A 87 -6.99 -37.54 11.04
CA ASP A 87 -7.82 -37.11 9.90
C ASP A 87 -8.28 -38.32 9.09
N TRP A 88 -9.56 -38.68 9.20
CA TRP A 88 -10.10 -39.90 8.56
C TRP A 88 -10.18 -39.82 7.03
N ARG A 89 -9.95 -38.64 6.42
CA ARG A 89 -9.80 -38.52 4.96
C ARG A 89 -8.59 -39.28 4.40
N SER A 90 -7.63 -39.61 5.26
CA SER A 90 -6.43 -40.38 4.90
C SER A 90 -6.63 -41.91 4.97
N VAL A 91 -7.81 -42.37 5.41
CA VAL A 91 -8.13 -43.79 5.63
C VAL A 91 -9.10 -44.25 4.53
N PRO A 92 -8.90 -45.44 3.92
CA PRO A 92 -9.83 -45.96 2.91
C PRO A 92 -11.18 -46.31 3.55
N ALA A 93 -12.26 -45.74 3.02
CA ALA A 93 -13.63 -46.07 3.39
C ALA A 93 -14.12 -47.33 2.67
N ILE A 94 -14.99 -48.10 3.33
CA ILE A 94 -15.58 -49.31 2.75
C ILE A 94 -16.72 -48.98 1.78
N ALA A 95 -17.44 -47.89 2.03
CA ALA A 95 -18.52 -47.41 1.18
C ALA A 95 -18.72 -45.90 1.33
N THR A 96 -19.13 -45.27 0.23
CA THR A 96 -19.56 -43.88 0.18
C THR A 96 -21.02 -43.82 -0.23
N ILE A 97 -21.85 -43.20 0.59
CA ILE A 97 -23.30 -43.12 0.44
C ILE A 97 -23.65 -41.66 0.12
N THR A 98 -24.24 -41.46 -1.05
CA THR A 98 -24.77 -40.16 -1.46
C THR A 98 -26.16 -39.94 -0.87
N THR A 99 -26.38 -38.79 -0.22
CA THR A 99 -27.66 -38.44 0.40
C THR A 99 -27.99 -36.96 0.22
N ASN A 100 -29.26 -36.67 -0.05
CA ASN A 100 -29.78 -35.30 -0.12
C ASN A 100 -30.15 -34.75 1.26
N THR A 101 -30.11 -35.59 2.31
CA THR A 101 -30.51 -35.25 3.69
C THR A 101 -29.35 -35.43 4.67
N LEU A 102 -28.19 -34.86 4.34
CA LEU A 102 -26.97 -35.00 5.14
C LEU A 102 -27.12 -34.51 6.60
N GLU A 103 -27.94 -33.48 6.82
CA GLU A 103 -28.24 -32.95 8.16
C GLU A 103 -29.03 -33.94 9.03
N ALA A 104 -29.89 -34.76 8.42
CA ALA A 104 -30.61 -35.81 9.12
C ALA A 104 -29.66 -36.92 9.59
N VAL A 105 -28.69 -37.29 8.75
CA VAL A 105 -27.64 -38.27 9.09
C VAL A 105 -26.79 -37.78 10.26
N GLU A 106 -26.39 -36.51 10.25
CA GLU A 106 -25.64 -35.90 11.35
C GLU A 106 -26.42 -35.91 12.66
N SER A 107 -27.71 -35.57 12.62
CA SER A 107 -28.59 -35.62 13.79
C SER A 107 -28.72 -37.02 14.38
N HIS A 108 -28.78 -38.05 13.53
CA HIS A 108 -28.82 -39.45 13.98
C HIS A 108 -27.47 -39.87 14.60
N LEU A 109 -26.35 -39.51 13.98
CA LEU A 109 -25.01 -39.82 14.50
C LEU A 109 -24.74 -39.10 15.83
N ALA A 110 -25.17 -37.84 15.97
CA ALA A 110 -25.05 -37.09 17.22
C ALA A 110 -25.85 -37.71 18.38
N SER A 111 -26.91 -38.46 18.09
CA SER A 111 -27.70 -39.20 19.11
C SER A 111 -27.03 -40.49 19.60
N LEU A 112 -25.93 -40.90 18.95
CA LEU A 112 -25.25 -42.15 19.20
C LEU A 112 -23.90 -41.93 19.91
N PRO A 113 -23.38 -42.90 20.67
CA PRO A 113 -22.10 -42.77 21.38
C PRO A 113 -20.87 -42.87 20.45
N TRP A 114 -21.04 -42.85 19.12
CA TRP A 114 -19.97 -43.02 18.13
C TRP A 114 -19.47 -41.68 17.60
N ALA A 115 -18.15 -41.54 17.46
CA ALA A 115 -17.53 -40.34 16.92
C ALA A 115 -17.75 -40.22 15.41
N TYR A 116 -17.94 -38.98 14.92
CA TYR A 116 -17.97 -38.65 13.49
C TYR A 116 -17.14 -37.39 13.21
N GLN A 117 -16.65 -37.25 11.97
CA GLN A 117 -15.92 -36.07 11.49
C GLN A 117 -16.63 -35.50 10.27
N ARG A 118 -17.02 -34.22 10.32
CA ARG A 118 -17.63 -33.50 9.21
C ARG A 118 -16.60 -32.62 8.51
N TYR A 119 -16.58 -32.69 7.19
CA TYR A 119 -15.73 -31.86 6.33
C TYR A 119 -16.58 -31.13 5.31
N THR A 120 -16.43 -29.82 5.26
CA THR A 120 -17.04 -28.99 4.21
C THR A 120 -16.03 -28.77 3.10
N ILE A 121 -16.43 -29.03 1.86
CA ILE A 121 -15.64 -28.83 0.65
C ILE A 121 -16.17 -27.55 -0.02
N PRO A 122 -15.42 -26.44 0.03
CA PRO A 122 -15.80 -25.23 -0.69
C PRO A 122 -15.65 -25.46 -2.20
N THR A 123 -16.75 -25.45 -2.93
CA THR A 123 -16.77 -25.47 -4.40
C THR A 123 -16.30 -24.13 -4.93
N LYS A 124 -15.12 -24.09 -5.54
CA LYS A 124 -14.55 -22.84 -6.09
C LYS A 124 -15.08 -22.44 -7.47
N ASP A 125 -15.91 -23.24 -8.16
CA ASP A 125 -16.15 -23.02 -9.60
C ASP A 125 -17.59 -23.30 -10.11
N ALA A 126 -18.65 -23.21 -9.30
CA ALA A 126 -20.04 -23.29 -9.80
C ALA A 126 -20.75 -21.91 -9.76
N PRO A 127 -21.41 -21.46 -10.85
CA PRO A 127 -22.09 -20.16 -10.88
C PRO A 127 -23.50 -20.28 -10.28
N GLY A 128 -23.67 -19.72 -9.09
CA GLY A 128 -24.91 -19.72 -8.31
C GLY A 128 -24.60 -19.99 -6.84
N ALA A 129 -24.85 -19.01 -5.98
CA ALA A 129 -24.43 -19.01 -4.58
C ALA A 129 -24.94 -20.22 -3.76
N ASP A 130 -24.12 -20.62 -2.77
CA ASP A 130 -24.46 -21.39 -1.57
C ASP A 130 -24.74 -22.90 -1.68
N ALA A 131 -24.05 -23.65 -2.54
CA ALA A 131 -24.01 -25.11 -2.44
C ALA A 131 -22.66 -25.60 -1.86
N GLU A 132 -22.49 -25.50 -0.53
CA GLU A 132 -21.40 -26.20 0.15
C GLU A 132 -21.65 -27.71 0.14
N TYR A 133 -20.78 -28.47 -0.52
CA TYR A 133 -20.80 -29.92 -0.36
C TYR A 133 -20.12 -30.29 0.95
N ALA A 134 -20.72 -31.19 1.71
CA ALA A 134 -20.16 -31.72 2.92
C ALA A 134 -20.08 -33.25 2.85
N ALA A 135 -19.12 -33.80 3.59
CA ALA A 135 -18.97 -35.22 3.79
C ALA A 135 -18.80 -35.51 5.28
N ILE A 136 -19.53 -36.51 5.77
CA ILE A 136 -19.47 -36.99 7.15
C ILE A 136 -18.81 -38.37 7.13
N TYR A 137 -17.77 -38.52 7.94
CA TYR A 137 -17.02 -39.75 8.12
C TYR A 137 -17.41 -40.35 9.47
N THR A 138 -17.77 -41.63 9.49
CA THR A 138 -18.15 -42.33 10.71
C THR A 138 -17.75 -43.80 10.65
N HIS A 139 -17.66 -44.45 11.82
CA HIS A 139 -17.40 -45.87 11.93
C HIS A 139 -18.67 -46.65 12.29
N ASP A 140 -18.85 -47.81 11.67
CA ASP A 140 -19.86 -48.78 12.11
C ASP A 140 -19.36 -49.57 13.36
N PRO A 141 -20.22 -50.38 14.01
CA PRO A 141 -19.82 -51.21 15.15
C PRO A 141 -18.73 -52.26 14.86
N MET A 142 -18.41 -52.50 13.58
CA MET A 142 -17.31 -53.36 13.13
C MET A 142 -16.02 -52.57 12.84
N ASN A 143 -15.98 -51.26 13.16
CA ASN A 143 -14.89 -50.32 12.86
C ASN A 143 -14.62 -50.11 11.35
N ASN A 144 -15.60 -50.35 10.48
CA ASN A 144 -15.52 -49.96 9.07
C ASN A 144 -15.81 -48.47 8.91
N LEU A 145 -14.98 -47.76 8.14
CA LEU A 145 -15.18 -46.35 7.83
C LEU A 145 -16.22 -46.19 6.72
N LEU A 146 -17.27 -45.43 6.98
CA LEU A 146 -18.35 -45.08 6.05
C LEU A 146 -18.36 -43.57 5.81
N ILE A 147 -18.65 -43.17 4.57
CA ILE A 147 -18.75 -41.75 4.18
C ILE A 147 -20.18 -41.46 3.74
N PHE A 148 -20.78 -40.41 4.28
CA PHE A 148 -22.04 -39.83 3.78
C PHE A 148 -21.76 -38.48 3.13
N THR A 149 -22.27 -38.23 1.93
CA THR A 149 -22.05 -36.95 1.24
C THR A 149 -23.27 -36.47 0.46
N ASN A 150 -23.44 -35.16 0.37
CA ASN A 150 -24.42 -34.52 -0.52
C ASN A 150 -23.84 -34.21 -1.92
N LYS A 151 -22.62 -34.68 -2.23
CA LYS A 151 -22.03 -34.55 -3.56
C LYS A 151 -22.78 -35.46 -4.55
N PRO A 152 -23.30 -34.94 -5.68
CA PRO A 152 -24.10 -35.72 -6.64
C PRO A 152 -23.39 -36.95 -7.20
N ASN A 153 -22.06 -36.88 -7.32
CA ASN A 153 -21.22 -38.01 -7.71
C ASN A 153 -19.92 -38.02 -6.89
N PRO A 154 -19.71 -39.02 -6.01
CA PRO A 154 -18.55 -39.06 -5.12
C PRO A 154 -17.23 -39.28 -5.89
N PHE A 155 -17.29 -39.87 -7.09
CA PHE A 155 -16.11 -40.24 -7.88
C PHE A 155 -15.85 -39.34 -9.10
N GLU A 156 -16.76 -38.43 -9.46
CA GLU A 156 -16.50 -37.49 -10.57
C GLU A 156 -15.46 -36.44 -10.18
N SER A 157 -14.42 -36.34 -11.01
CA SER A 157 -13.68 -35.10 -11.19
C SER A 157 -14.59 -34.09 -11.90
N ILE A 158 -14.54 -32.83 -11.47
CA ILE A 158 -15.42 -31.76 -11.97
C ILE A 158 -15.24 -31.65 -13.49
N LYS A 159 -16.20 -32.19 -14.25
CA LYS A 159 -16.29 -31.92 -15.68
C LYS A 159 -16.83 -30.51 -15.85
N LYS A 160 -16.09 -29.68 -16.60
CA LYS A 160 -16.62 -28.43 -17.15
C LYS A 160 -17.84 -28.77 -18.00
N VAL A 161 -19.03 -28.44 -17.51
CA VAL A 161 -20.22 -28.38 -18.36
C VAL A 161 -20.25 -26.97 -18.95
N GLU A 162 -20.18 -26.87 -20.28
CA GLU A 162 -20.42 -25.61 -20.98
C GLU A 162 -21.87 -25.15 -20.76
N PRO A 163 -22.12 -23.84 -20.64
CA PRO A 163 -23.42 -23.34 -20.26
C PRO A 163 -24.42 -23.51 -21.40
N ASN A 164 -25.47 -24.31 -21.15
CA ASN A 164 -26.62 -24.37 -22.04
C ASN A 164 -27.61 -23.24 -21.70
N GLN A 165 -28.15 -22.63 -22.74
CA GLN A 165 -28.95 -21.41 -22.71
C GLN A 165 -30.41 -21.63 -22.26
N LYS A 166 -31.02 -20.51 -21.81
CA LYS A 166 -32.46 -20.16 -21.69
C LYS A 166 -33.21 -20.75 -20.48
N GLU A 167 -34.17 -20.07 -19.84
CA GLU A 167 -34.97 -18.89 -20.20
C GLU A 167 -35.53 -18.17 -18.95
N GLN A 168 -36.15 -17.02 -19.18
CA GLN A 168 -36.58 -15.98 -18.24
C GLN A 168 -37.51 -16.44 -17.10
N THR A 169 -37.24 -15.94 -15.89
CA THR A 169 -38.27 -15.60 -14.91
C THR A 169 -38.01 -14.21 -14.36
N THR A 170 -38.98 -13.34 -14.62
CA THR A 170 -39.11 -11.97 -14.14
C THR A 170 -38.97 -11.89 -12.62
N ILE A 171 -37.88 -11.30 -12.14
CA ILE A 171 -37.74 -10.81 -10.76
C ILE A 171 -37.71 -9.29 -10.84
N ALA A 172 -38.57 -8.68 -10.04
CA ALA A 172 -38.85 -7.25 -10.00
C ALA A 172 -37.56 -6.41 -9.91
N ALA A 173 -37.53 -5.37 -10.74
CA ALA A 173 -36.48 -4.38 -10.78
C ALA A 173 -36.26 -3.75 -9.39
N SER A 174 -35.07 -3.97 -8.84
CA SER A 174 -34.45 -3.08 -7.87
C SER A 174 -34.32 -1.69 -8.51
N PRO A 175 -34.46 -0.58 -7.77
CA PRO A 175 -34.64 0.74 -8.36
C PRO A 175 -33.42 1.17 -9.16
N ASN A 176 -33.66 1.76 -10.32
CA ASN A 176 -32.66 2.42 -11.17
C ASN A 176 -31.72 3.33 -10.35
N PRO A 177 -30.43 3.48 -10.73
CA PRO A 177 -29.58 4.55 -10.22
C PRO A 177 -29.94 5.94 -10.77
N ASP A 178 -31.02 6.08 -11.55
CA ASP A 178 -31.57 7.36 -12.00
C ASP A 178 -32.38 8.09 -10.90
N GLY A 179 -32.34 7.62 -9.66
CA GLY A 179 -32.97 8.23 -8.50
C GLY A 179 -32.06 9.20 -7.76
N LEU A 180 -31.52 10.22 -8.43
CA LEU A 180 -31.01 11.43 -7.79
C LEU A 180 -31.45 12.66 -8.59
N GLU A 181 -32.74 12.70 -8.95
CA GLU A 181 -33.39 13.98 -9.11
C GLU A 181 -33.37 14.66 -7.74
N SER A 182 -32.50 15.66 -7.60
CA SER A 182 -32.64 16.64 -6.54
C SER A 182 -34.08 17.12 -6.57
N SER A 183 -34.70 17.21 -5.39
CA SER A 183 -36.04 17.77 -5.19
C SER A 183 -36.16 19.26 -5.56
N THR A 184 -35.17 19.79 -6.29
CA THR A 184 -35.12 21.05 -7.01
C THR A 184 -34.52 20.72 -8.38
N GLY A 185 -35.19 21.01 -9.49
CA GLY A 185 -34.73 20.71 -10.87
C GLY A 185 -33.47 21.48 -11.33
N ARG A 186 -32.56 21.80 -10.41
CA ARG A 186 -31.37 22.64 -10.63
C ARG A 186 -30.11 21.79 -10.46
N LYS A 187 -29.30 21.70 -11.53
CA LYS A 187 -27.94 21.15 -11.44
C LYS A 187 -27.12 21.97 -10.44
N ARG A 188 -26.49 21.31 -9.46
CA ARG A 188 -25.56 21.96 -8.53
C ARG A 188 -24.36 22.54 -9.29
N LYS A 189 -23.86 23.69 -8.82
CA LYS A 189 -22.75 24.42 -9.43
C LYS A 189 -21.63 24.54 -8.40
N LEU A 190 -20.56 23.80 -8.64
CA LEU A 190 -19.40 23.76 -7.76
C LEU A 190 -18.29 24.64 -8.32
N ALA A 191 -17.74 25.53 -7.49
CA ALA A 191 -16.57 26.32 -7.84
C ALA A 191 -15.31 25.82 -7.12
N ILE A 192 -14.19 25.78 -7.83
CA ILE A 192 -12.86 25.54 -7.24
C ILE A 192 -11.99 26.80 -7.35
N LEU A 193 -11.29 27.11 -6.26
CA LEU A 193 -10.32 28.18 -6.21
C LEU A 193 -8.99 27.69 -5.62
N THR A 194 -7.89 28.23 -6.11
CA THR A 194 -6.57 28.07 -5.49
C THR A 194 -6.13 29.38 -4.85
N SER A 195 -5.65 29.31 -3.61
CA SER A 195 -5.27 30.49 -2.84
C SER A 195 -4.01 30.24 -2.01
N GLY A 196 -3.26 31.30 -1.71
CA GLY A 196 -2.01 31.23 -0.98
C GLY A 196 -0.79 31.12 -1.89
N GLY A 197 0.34 30.67 -1.32
CA GLY A 197 1.52 30.37 -2.13
C GLY A 197 1.27 29.15 -3.00
N ASP A 198 1.84 29.13 -4.20
CA ASP A 198 1.72 28.01 -5.11
C ASP A 198 2.40 26.75 -4.55
N ALA A 199 1.78 25.60 -4.84
CA ALA A 199 2.27 24.29 -4.44
C ALA A 199 2.10 23.29 -5.62
N PRO A 200 3.15 22.56 -6.02
CA PRO A 200 3.04 21.57 -7.10
C PRO A 200 1.99 20.51 -6.78
N GLY A 201 0.98 20.37 -7.65
CA GLY A 201 -0.15 19.46 -7.44
C GLY A 201 -1.49 20.17 -7.30
N MET A 202 -1.52 21.49 -7.09
CA MET A 202 -2.77 22.28 -7.12
C MET A 202 -3.54 22.07 -8.43
N ASN A 203 -2.85 22.06 -9.58
CA ASN A 203 -3.46 21.74 -10.87
C ASN A 203 -4.08 20.34 -10.93
N ALA A 204 -3.44 19.34 -10.32
CA ALA A 204 -3.98 17.99 -10.24
C ALA A 204 -5.27 17.94 -9.39
N ALA A 205 -5.34 18.71 -8.30
CA ALA A 205 -6.55 18.88 -7.50
C ALA A 205 -7.67 19.55 -8.30
N VAL A 206 -7.36 20.67 -8.99
CA VAL A 206 -8.31 21.38 -9.86
C VAL A 206 -8.89 20.44 -10.92
N ARG A 207 -8.03 19.68 -11.61
CA ARG A 207 -8.44 18.70 -12.60
C ARG A 207 -9.38 17.64 -12.03
N ALA A 208 -9.04 17.08 -10.86
CA ALA A 208 -9.84 16.03 -10.26
C ALA A 208 -11.22 16.53 -9.83
N VAL A 209 -11.29 17.73 -9.23
CA VAL A 209 -12.56 18.34 -8.83
C VAL A 209 -13.44 18.66 -10.03
N VAL A 210 -12.90 19.28 -11.08
CA VAL A 210 -13.65 19.59 -12.30
C VAL A 210 -14.19 18.32 -12.95
N ARG A 211 -13.34 17.30 -13.14
CA ARG A 211 -13.76 16.04 -13.77
C ARG A 211 -14.75 15.24 -12.94
N ALA A 212 -14.54 15.17 -11.63
CA ALA A 212 -15.45 14.46 -10.73
C ALA A 212 -16.82 15.16 -10.67
N ALA A 213 -16.85 16.49 -10.60
CA ALA A 213 -18.10 17.26 -10.61
C ALA A 213 -18.92 16.99 -11.89
N ILE A 214 -18.26 17.03 -13.07
CA ILE A 214 -18.91 16.78 -14.36
C ILE A 214 -19.49 15.35 -14.43
N VAL A 215 -18.73 14.34 -13.99
CA VAL A 215 -19.19 12.93 -13.99
C VAL A 215 -20.36 12.72 -13.05
N LYS A 216 -20.42 13.47 -11.94
CA LYS A 216 -21.52 13.44 -10.97
C LYS A 216 -22.72 14.30 -11.36
N GLY A 217 -22.72 14.89 -12.56
CA GLY A 217 -23.84 15.68 -13.08
C GLY A 217 -23.88 17.14 -12.60
N CYS A 218 -22.82 17.63 -11.95
CA CYS A 218 -22.69 19.02 -11.53
C CYS A 218 -22.01 19.87 -12.62
N ASP A 219 -22.30 21.17 -12.63
CA ASP A 219 -21.52 22.13 -13.40
C ASP A 219 -20.30 22.55 -12.57
N ALA A 220 -19.11 22.51 -13.19
CA ALA A 220 -17.86 22.92 -12.54
C ALA A 220 -17.46 24.34 -12.97
N TYR A 221 -16.99 25.14 -12.02
CA TYR A 221 -16.47 26.49 -12.23
C TYR A 221 -15.06 26.62 -11.66
N ALA A 222 -14.18 27.35 -12.35
CA ALA A 222 -12.88 27.76 -11.84
C ALA A 222 -12.92 29.25 -11.48
N VAL A 223 -12.38 29.57 -10.31
CA VAL A 223 -12.22 30.95 -9.84
C VAL A 223 -10.77 31.38 -10.08
N HIS A 224 -10.58 32.28 -11.02
CA HIS A 224 -9.29 32.83 -11.39
C HIS A 224 -8.92 34.01 -10.49
N GLU A 225 -7.71 34.01 -9.94
CA GLU A 225 -7.10 35.11 -9.13
C GLU A 225 -7.93 35.63 -7.92
N GLY A 226 -9.13 35.11 -7.64
CA GLY A 226 -9.93 35.46 -6.47
C GLY A 226 -11.43 35.58 -6.76
N LEU A 227 -12.22 35.56 -5.69
CA LEU A 227 -13.68 35.53 -5.75
C LEU A 227 -14.34 36.92 -5.78
N VAL A 228 -13.61 37.96 -5.33
CA VAL A 228 -14.13 39.32 -5.09
C VAL A 228 -14.45 40.06 -6.39
N ASP A 229 -13.63 39.90 -7.43
CA ASP A 229 -13.79 40.67 -8.66
C ASP A 229 -14.95 40.16 -9.52
N GLY A 230 -15.22 38.85 -9.48
CA GLY A 230 -16.36 38.24 -10.16
C GLY A 230 -16.27 38.31 -11.69
N GLY A 231 -17.41 38.21 -12.36
CA GLY A 231 -17.50 38.31 -13.82
C GLY A 231 -16.65 37.25 -14.53
N ASP A 232 -15.78 37.70 -15.43
CA ASP A 232 -14.90 36.84 -16.24
C ASP A 232 -13.88 36.05 -15.43
N MET A 233 -13.69 36.37 -14.15
CA MET A 233 -12.81 35.61 -13.25
C MET A 233 -13.44 34.30 -12.80
N ILE A 234 -14.76 34.14 -12.91
CA ILE A 234 -15.48 32.90 -12.55
C ILE A 234 -15.93 32.21 -13.84
N LYS A 235 -15.16 31.23 -14.31
CA LYS A 235 -15.37 30.58 -15.60
C LYS A 235 -15.95 29.18 -15.43
N LYS A 236 -16.97 28.84 -16.22
CA LYS A 236 -17.43 27.46 -16.34
C LYS A 236 -16.33 26.64 -16.99
N MET A 237 -16.06 25.47 -16.42
CA MET A 237 -15.04 24.55 -16.90
C MET A 237 -15.69 23.33 -17.55
N GLU A 238 -15.18 22.97 -18.71
CA GLU A 238 -15.52 21.74 -19.41
C GLU A 238 -14.46 20.65 -19.14
N TRP A 239 -14.76 19.41 -19.52
CA TRP A 239 -13.91 18.25 -19.25
C TRP A 239 -12.48 18.38 -19.79
N ASP A 240 -12.35 18.99 -20.97
CA ASP A 240 -11.09 19.11 -21.72
C ASP A 240 -10.25 20.32 -21.30
N ASP A 241 -10.82 21.28 -20.55
CA ASP A 241 -10.09 22.47 -20.08
C ASP A 241 -8.96 22.13 -19.10
N VAL A 242 -9.09 21.01 -18.40
CA VAL A 242 -8.15 20.57 -17.34
C VAL A 242 -7.27 19.39 -17.75
N GLN A 243 -7.16 19.08 -19.04
CA GLN A 243 -6.52 17.83 -19.51
C GLN A 243 -5.02 17.71 -19.19
N ASP A 244 -4.26 18.80 -19.27
CA ASP A 244 -2.79 18.78 -19.12
C ASP A 244 -2.32 19.22 -17.73
N TYR A 245 -3.25 19.43 -16.81
CA TYR A 245 -2.98 19.98 -15.49
C TYR A 245 -2.13 19.06 -14.60
N LEU A 246 -2.10 17.74 -14.86
CA LEU A 246 -1.32 16.79 -14.04
C LEU A 246 0.19 17.05 -14.09
N SER A 247 0.74 17.48 -15.23
CA SER A 247 2.18 17.65 -15.42
C SER A 247 2.66 19.10 -15.21
N ILE A 248 1.73 20.03 -14.99
CA ILE A 248 2.01 21.47 -14.89
C ILE A 248 2.18 21.86 -13.41
N GLY A 249 3.31 22.51 -13.10
CA GLY A 249 3.57 23.09 -11.77
C GLY A 249 2.72 24.33 -11.49
N GLY A 250 2.72 24.79 -10.23
CA GLY A 250 1.94 25.95 -9.81
C GLY A 250 0.42 25.76 -9.93
N THR A 251 -0.29 26.82 -10.28
CA THR A 251 -1.75 26.82 -10.52
C THR A 251 -2.12 27.59 -11.80
N VAL A 252 -2.77 26.93 -12.76
CA VAL A 252 -3.21 27.52 -14.04
C VAL A 252 -4.37 28.50 -13.81
N ILE A 253 -5.17 28.28 -12.77
CA ILE A 253 -6.25 29.22 -12.42
C ILE A 253 -5.71 30.43 -11.63
N GLY A 254 -4.41 30.47 -11.34
CA GLY A 254 -3.78 31.56 -10.63
C GLY A 254 -4.07 31.53 -9.13
N THR A 255 -3.29 32.30 -8.37
CA THR A 255 -3.48 32.51 -6.95
C THR A 255 -3.13 33.95 -6.62
N ALA A 256 -3.95 34.60 -5.80
CA ALA A 256 -3.67 35.95 -5.34
C ALA A 256 -3.90 36.09 -3.83
N ARG A 257 -3.09 36.94 -3.20
CA ARG A 257 -3.37 37.43 -1.85
C ARG A 257 -4.41 38.53 -1.95
N CYS A 258 -5.67 38.20 -1.69
CA CYS A 258 -6.76 39.17 -1.75
C CYS A 258 -6.88 39.95 -0.44
N ALA A 259 -6.34 41.18 -0.42
CA ALA A 259 -6.48 42.08 0.73
C ALA A 259 -7.95 42.45 0.99
N ALA A 260 -8.72 42.70 -0.07
CA ALA A 260 -10.14 43.04 0.03
C ALA A 260 -10.97 41.96 0.73
N PHE A 261 -10.63 40.67 0.57
CA PHE A 261 -11.35 39.56 1.21
C PHE A 261 -11.10 39.48 2.74
N ARG A 262 -10.07 40.14 3.25
CA ARG A 262 -9.87 40.29 4.71
C ARG A 262 -10.91 41.20 5.34
N GLU A 263 -11.49 42.10 4.56
CA GLU A 263 -12.53 43.02 5.01
C GLU A 263 -13.92 42.48 4.66
N ARG A 264 -14.91 42.80 5.50
CA ARG A 264 -16.30 42.37 5.31
C ARG A 264 -16.91 42.83 3.96
N PRO A 265 -16.66 44.05 3.46
CA PRO A 265 -17.17 44.47 2.14
C PRO A 265 -16.68 43.59 0.98
N GLY A 266 -15.43 43.12 1.01
CA GLY A 266 -14.91 42.22 0.00
C GLY A 266 -15.58 40.84 0.05
N ARG A 267 -15.83 40.33 1.26
CA ARG A 267 -16.60 39.08 1.46
C ARG A 267 -18.05 39.22 0.98
N LEU A 268 -18.70 40.34 1.28
CA LEU A 268 -20.06 40.64 0.79
C LEU A 268 -20.13 40.60 -0.75
N LYS A 269 -19.17 41.24 -1.42
CA LYS A 269 -19.07 41.22 -2.89
C LYS A 269 -18.82 39.81 -3.43
N ALA A 270 -17.97 39.02 -2.78
CA ALA A 270 -17.73 37.63 -3.15
C ALA A 270 -18.98 36.75 -3.03
N ALA A 271 -19.76 36.89 -1.95
CA ALA A 271 -21.03 36.18 -1.77
C ALA A 271 -22.03 36.51 -2.88
N LYS A 272 -22.16 37.81 -3.21
CA LYS A 272 -22.99 38.27 -4.33
C LYS A 272 -22.58 37.63 -5.66
N ASN A 273 -21.28 37.57 -5.97
CA ASN A 273 -20.80 36.98 -7.21
C ASN A 273 -21.13 35.48 -7.31
N MET A 274 -20.99 34.73 -6.20
CA MET A 274 -21.35 33.31 -6.17
C MET A 274 -22.83 33.08 -6.46
N ILE A 275 -23.72 33.84 -5.79
CA ILE A 275 -25.18 33.70 -5.94
C ILE A 275 -25.61 34.07 -7.36
N LYS A 276 -25.07 35.15 -7.92
CA LYS A 276 -25.34 35.56 -9.31
C LYS A 276 -24.94 34.50 -10.35
N MET A 277 -23.84 33.80 -10.12
CA MET A 277 -23.42 32.67 -10.96
C MET A 277 -24.17 31.38 -10.64
N GLY A 278 -24.89 31.37 -9.52
CA GLY A 278 -25.69 30.27 -9.05
C GLY A 278 -24.90 29.16 -8.37
N ILE A 279 -23.72 29.49 -7.84
CA ILE A 279 -22.76 28.59 -7.20
C ILE A 279 -23.20 28.33 -5.75
N ASP A 280 -23.42 27.06 -5.42
CA ASP A 280 -23.87 26.59 -4.11
C ASP A 280 -22.77 25.87 -3.30
N ALA A 281 -21.62 25.59 -3.94
CA ALA A 281 -20.50 24.94 -3.28
C ALA A 281 -19.14 25.50 -3.70
N LEU A 282 -18.22 25.55 -2.74
CA LEU A 282 -16.87 26.06 -2.92
C LEU A 282 -15.83 25.06 -2.41
N VAL A 283 -14.92 24.66 -3.30
CA VAL A 283 -13.73 23.90 -2.95
C VAL A 283 -12.53 24.83 -2.93
N VAL A 284 -11.88 24.95 -1.78
CA VAL A 284 -10.74 25.84 -1.58
C VAL A 284 -9.47 25.02 -1.45
N CYS A 285 -8.54 25.17 -2.40
CA CYS A 285 -7.21 24.56 -2.33
C CYS A 285 -6.16 25.61 -1.94
N GLY A 286 -5.61 25.50 -0.74
CA GLY A 286 -4.62 26.47 -0.26
C GLY A 286 -4.00 26.12 1.08
N GLY A 287 -3.21 27.05 1.62
CA GLY A 287 -2.58 26.92 2.94
C GLY A 287 -3.50 27.30 4.11
N ASP A 288 -2.92 27.35 5.29
CA ASP A 288 -3.56 27.68 6.57
C ASP A 288 -4.43 28.96 6.52
N GLY A 289 -3.89 30.06 6.01
CA GLY A 289 -4.56 31.36 5.97
C GLY A 289 -5.72 31.39 4.97
N SER A 290 -5.59 30.66 3.85
CA SER A 290 -6.66 30.55 2.85
C SER A 290 -7.84 29.74 3.39
N LEU A 291 -7.55 28.66 4.12
CA LEU A 291 -8.56 27.81 4.74
C LEU A 291 -9.23 28.52 5.94
N THR A 292 -8.48 29.30 6.71
CA THR A 292 -9.03 30.17 7.77
C THR A 292 -9.97 31.22 7.18
N GLY A 293 -9.59 31.85 6.06
CA GLY A 293 -10.44 32.81 5.35
C GLY A 293 -11.72 32.18 4.81
N ALA A 294 -11.65 30.93 4.31
CA ALA A 294 -12.81 30.18 3.84
C ALA A 294 -13.78 29.86 4.99
N ASP A 295 -13.27 29.47 6.16
CA ASP A 295 -14.11 29.21 7.32
C ASP A 295 -14.83 30.47 7.83
N MET A 296 -14.11 31.59 7.96
CA MET A 296 -14.71 32.87 8.34
C MET A 296 -15.81 33.28 7.35
N PHE A 297 -15.58 33.05 6.06
CA PHE A 297 -16.58 33.33 5.03
C PHE A 297 -17.84 32.48 5.15
N ARG A 298 -17.70 31.19 5.51
CA ARG A 298 -18.85 30.32 5.83
C ARG A 298 -19.62 30.81 7.04
N THR A 299 -18.91 31.14 8.12
CA THR A 299 -19.52 31.55 9.39
C THR A 299 -20.30 32.86 9.22
N GLU A 300 -19.77 33.80 8.44
CA GLU A 300 -20.45 35.06 8.13
C GLU A 300 -21.55 34.94 7.07
N TRP A 301 -21.63 33.83 6.34
CA TRP A 301 -22.51 33.66 5.18
C TRP A 301 -23.97 34.07 5.43
N PRO A 302 -24.66 33.60 6.49
CA PRO A 302 -26.06 34.00 6.73
C PRO A 302 -26.21 35.52 6.93
N SER A 303 -25.28 36.12 7.68
CA SER A 303 -25.28 37.56 7.93
C SER A 303 -24.98 38.38 6.67
N LEU A 304 -24.14 37.86 5.77
CA LEU A 304 -23.88 38.49 4.47
C LEU A 304 -25.12 38.44 3.56
N LEU A 305 -25.89 37.35 3.58
CA LEU A 305 -27.13 37.24 2.80
C LEU A 305 -28.20 38.22 3.29
N GLU A 306 -28.39 38.33 4.61
CA GLU A 306 -29.31 39.30 5.21
C GLU A 306 -28.96 40.73 4.82
N GLU A 307 -27.66 41.06 4.80
CA GLU A 307 -27.15 42.37 4.40
C GLU A 307 -27.40 42.64 2.92
N LEU A 308 -27.21 41.66 2.03
CA LEU A 308 -27.47 41.78 0.59
C LEU A 308 -28.97 42.00 0.29
N VAL A 309 -29.86 41.36 1.05
CA VAL A 309 -31.30 41.59 0.95
C VAL A 309 -31.68 42.97 1.48
N LYS A 310 -31.14 43.37 2.64
CA LYS A 310 -31.42 44.68 3.26
C LYS A 310 -30.95 45.85 2.40
N THR A 311 -29.87 45.67 1.66
CA THR A 311 -29.29 46.67 0.74
C THR A 311 -29.93 46.65 -0.65
N ASN A 312 -30.97 45.82 -0.87
CA ASN A 312 -31.64 45.60 -2.17
C ASN A 312 -30.68 45.19 -3.30
N GLU A 313 -29.55 44.55 -2.98
CA GLU A 313 -28.63 44.04 -3.99
C GLU A 313 -29.04 42.67 -4.54
N LEU A 314 -29.80 41.89 -3.74
CA LEU A 314 -30.41 40.60 -4.08
C LEU A 314 -31.80 40.49 -3.46
N THR A 315 -32.67 39.70 -4.06
CA THR A 315 -34.03 39.44 -3.55
C THR A 315 -34.06 38.22 -2.60
N ALA A 316 -35.10 38.13 -1.76
CA ALA A 316 -35.28 36.99 -0.85
C ALA A 316 -35.43 35.65 -1.59
N GLU A 317 -36.07 35.65 -2.77
CA GLU A 317 -36.25 34.47 -3.61
C GLU A 317 -34.93 34.00 -4.24
N GLU A 318 -34.03 34.93 -4.57
CA GLU A 318 -32.71 34.59 -5.14
C GLU A 318 -31.78 33.93 -4.12
N ILE A 319 -31.92 34.23 -2.83
CA ILE A 319 -31.04 33.71 -1.77
C ILE A 319 -31.53 32.39 -1.17
N GLU A 320 -32.83 32.10 -1.23
CA GLU A 320 -33.44 30.88 -0.65
C GLU A 320 -32.71 29.58 -1.03
N PRO A 321 -32.37 29.31 -2.32
CA PRO A 321 -31.63 28.11 -2.69
C PRO A 321 -30.16 28.10 -2.22
N PHE A 322 -29.62 29.24 -1.77
CA PHE A 322 -28.22 29.43 -1.33
C PHE A 322 -28.10 29.75 0.15
N ALA A 323 -29.12 29.46 0.95
CA ALA A 323 -29.16 29.75 2.39
C ALA A 323 -27.93 29.20 3.14
N HIS A 324 -27.33 28.10 2.65
CA HIS A 324 -26.16 27.47 3.24
C HIS A 324 -25.02 27.38 2.23
N LEU A 325 -23.82 27.81 2.66
CA LEU A 325 -22.60 27.66 1.89
C LEU A 325 -21.88 26.35 2.23
N ASN A 326 -21.74 25.49 1.22
CA ASN A 326 -20.96 24.27 1.32
C ASN A 326 -19.49 24.56 0.98
N ILE A 327 -18.61 24.50 1.99
CA ILE A 327 -17.17 24.65 1.81
C ILE A 327 -16.45 23.36 2.15
N VAL A 328 -15.56 22.95 1.24
CA VAL A 328 -14.59 21.88 1.46
C VAL A 328 -13.18 22.40 1.24
N GLY A 329 -12.29 22.12 2.18
CA GLY A 329 -10.88 22.52 2.13
C GLY A 329 -9.97 21.42 1.59
N LEU A 330 -9.05 21.78 0.70
CA LEU A 330 -7.89 20.99 0.29
C LEU A 330 -6.62 21.73 0.71
N VAL A 331 -5.66 21.01 1.31
CA VAL A 331 -4.42 21.64 1.78
C VAL A 331 -3.35 21.64 0.68
N GLY A 332 -3.20 22.77 0.00
CA GLY A 332 -2.12 23.03 -0.95
C GLY A 332 -1.03 23.88 -0.30
N SER A 333 0.00 23.23 0.25
CA SER A 333 1.12 23.88 0.95
C SER A 333 2.38 23.05 0.77
N ILE A 334 3.51 23.70 0.51
CA ILE A 334 4.82 23.03 0.49
C ILE A 334 5.39 22.83 1.90
N ASP A 335 4.94 23.61 2.88
CA ASP A 335 5.55 23.70 4.20
C ASP A 335 5.20 22.48 5.08
N ASN A 336 4.16 21.73 4.70
CA ASN A 336 3.56 20.63 5.49
C ASN A 336 3.23 21.04 6.93
N ASP A 337 2.66 22.24 7.08
CA ASP A 337 2.43 22.92 8.34
C ASP A 337 1.04 22.70 8.93
N MET A 338 0.09 22.19 8.13
CA MET A 338 -1.29 21.96 8.55
C MET A 338 -1.45 20.74 9.45
N HIS A 339 -2.01 20.96 10.63
CA HIS A 339 -2.40 19.89 11.53
C HIS A 339 -3.52 19.04 10.92
N SER A 340 -3.60 17.77 11.34
CA SER A 340 -4.64 16.80 10.94
C SER A 340 -4.48 16.18 9.55
N THR A 341 -3.39 16.49 8.83
CA THR A 341 -2.98 15.78 7.62
C THR A 341 -1.51 15.39 7.76
N ASP A 342 -1.15 14.16 7.36
CA ASP A 342 0.22 13.66 7.44
C ASP A 342 1.13 14.36 6.40
N ILE A 343 0.60 14.59 5.20
CA ILE A 343 1.28 15.24 4.08
C ILE A 343 0.30 16.17 3.36
N THR A 344 0.73 17.40 3.09
CA THR A 344 0.02 18.40 2.28
C THR A 344 0.38 18.29 0.78
N ILE A 345 -0.52 18.72 -0.10
CA ILE A 345 -0.28 18.71 -1.54
C ILE A 345 0.87 19.67 -1.86
N GLY A 346 1.95 19.13 -2.42
CA GLY A 346 3.14 19.86 -2.87
C GLY A 346 4.37 19.71 -1.98
N ALA A 347 4.22 19.21 -0.75
CA ALA A 347 5.33 19.02 0.18
C ALA A 347 6.36 18.02 -0.34
N VAL A 348 5.91 16.91 -0.94
CA VAL A 348 6.81 15.87 -1.47
C VAL A 348 7.55 16.37 -2.71
N THR A 349 6.88 17.10 -3.60
CA THR A 349 7.55 17.71 -4.77
C THR A 349 8.57 18.76 -4.34
N CYS A 350 8.27 19.59 -3.35
CA CYS A 350 9.24 20.53 -2.78
C CYS A 350 10.47 19.79 -2.26
N LEU A 351 10.27 18.69 -1.52
CA LEU A 351 11.35 17.84 -1.03
C LEU A 351 12.20 17.24 -2.17
N HIS A 352 11.60 16.85 -3.29
CA HIS A 352 12.35 16.43 -4.48
C HIS A 352 13.29 17.53 -5.00
N ARG A 353 12.83 18.78 -5.07
CA ARG A 353 13.65 19.92 -5.52
C ARG A 353 14.81 20.20 -4.57
N ILE A 354 14.57 20.08 -3.26
CA ILE A 354 15.62 20.23 -2.23
C ILE A 354 16.68 19.13 -2.39
N CYS A 355 16.25 17.86 -2.48
CA CYS A 355 17.16 16.73 -2.64
C CYS A 355 17.94 16.78 -3.96
N GLU A 356 17.33 17.10 -5.10
CA GLU A 356 18.04 17.28 -6.38
C GLU A 356 19.15 18.34 -6.28
N SER A 357 18.86 19.45 -5.60
CA SER A 357 19.82 20.53 -5.41
C SER A 357 20.99 20.10 -4.51
N ILE A 358 20.69 19.43 -3.39
CA ILE A 358 21.72 18.95 -2.46
C ILE A 358 22.54 17.81 -3.06
N ASP A 359 21.92 16.88 -3.79
CA ASP A 359 22.63 15.80 -4.49
C ASP A 359 23.60 16.38 -5.54
N SER A 360 23.18 17.42 -6.27
CA SER A 360 24.04 18.16 -7.21
C SER A 360 25.21 18.82 -6.48
N ILE A 361 24.97 19.48 -5.34
CA ILE A 361 26.00 20.09 -4.49
C ILE A 361 26.96 19.03 -3.92
N SER A 362 26.44 17.85 -3.57
CA SER A 362 27.21 16.75 -2.96
C SER A 362 28.40 16.32 -3.82
N SER A 363 28.21 16.29 -5.15
CA SER A 363 29.25 15.89 -6.10
C SER A 363 30.47 16.83 -6.07
N THR A 364 30.24 18.13 -6.02
CA THR A 364 31.30 19.15 -5.94
C THR A 364 31.87 19.28 -4.52
N ALA A 365 31.03 19.12 -3.49
CA ALA A 365 31.44 19.18 -2.09
C ALA A 365 32.47 18.11 -1.73
N SER A 366 32.26 16.87 -2.18
CA SER A 366 33.20 15.76 -1.96
C SER A 366 34.56 16.00 -2.63
N SER A 367 34.55 16.64 -3.81
CA SER A 367 35.75 16.89 -4.61
C SER A 367 36.70 17.88 -3.94
N HIS A 368 36.16 18.93 -3.32
CA HIS A 368 36.95 20.00 -2.69
C HIS A 368 37.01 19.94 -1.17
N SER A 369 36.45 18.90 -0.53
CA SER A 369 36.36 18.78 0.94
C SER A 369 35.69 19.99 1.62
N ARG A 370 34.62 20.53 1.01
CA ARG A 370 33.96 21.78 1.41
C ARG A 370 32.80 21.60 2.37
N ALA A 371 32.41 22.70 3.00
CA ALA A 371 31.16 22.82 3.73
C ALA A 371 30.11 23.59 2.90
N PHE A 372 28.85 23.17 2.98
CA PHE A 372 27.74 23.87 2.36
C PHE A 372 26.64 24.13 3.39
N VAL A 373 26.14 25.35 3.40
CA VAL A 373 24.95 25.76 4.15
C VAL A 373 23.82 25.95 3.15
N VAL A 374 22.78 25.14 3.27
CA VAL A 374 21.63 25.13 2.34
C VAL A 374 20.41 25.67 3.05
N GLU A 375 19.88 26.79 2.57
CA GLU A 375 18.66 27.40 3.08
C GLU A 375 17.42 26.82 2.38
N VAL A 376 16.50 26.30 3.17
CA VAL A 376 15.30 25.58 2.74
C VAL A 376 14.05 26.34 3.20
N MET A 377 13.03 26.40 2.35
CA MET A 377 11.75 27.01 2.69
C MET A 377 11.02 26.21 3.78
N GLY A 378 10.06 26.85 4.44
CA GLY A 378 9.25 26.16 5.44
C GLY A 378 8.55 27.09 6.43
N ARG A 379 8.87 28.40 6.41
CA ARG A 379 8.33 29.50 7.24
C ARG A 379 8.12 29.18 8.72
N HIS A 380 7.07 28.42 9.06
CA HIS A 380 6.69 28.06 10.42
C HIS A 380 6.87 26.56 10.74
N CYS A 381 7.36 25.76 9.80
CA CYS A 381 7.54 24.32 9.95
C CYS A 381 8.91 23.85 9.48
N GLY A 382 9.56 23.02 10.30
CA GLY A 382 10.84 22.38 10.00
C GLY A 382 10.76 21.10 9.18
N TRP A 383 9.57 20.70 8.69
CA TRP A 383 9.36 19.40 8.02
C TRP A 383 10.25 19.21 6.80
N LEU A 384 10.34 20.21 5.94
CA LEU A 384 11.19 20.16 4.75
C LEU A 384 12.67 20.00 5.12
N ALA A 385 13.16 20.79 6.08
CA ALA A 385 14.55 20.73 6.53
C ALA A 385 14.89 19.39 7.21
N LEU A 386 14.00 18.87 8.05
CA LEU A 386 14.16 17.56 8.70
C LEU A 386 14.18 16.42 7.69
N MET A 387 13.18 16.37 6.80
CA MET A 387 13.08 15.33 5.79
C MET A 387 14.23 15.40 4.78
N ALA A 388 14.64 16.60 4.37
CA ALA A 388 15.83 16.79 3.54
C ALA A 388 17.10 16.35 4.26
N GLY A 389 17.23 16.64 5.56
CA GLY A 389 18.37 16.23 6.38
C GLY A 389 18.51 14.71 6.44
N ILE A 390 17.39 14.01 6.64
CA ILE A 390 17.34 12.55 6.57
C ILE A 390 17.71 12.08 5.17
N ALA A 391 17.04 12.58 4.13
CA ALA A 391 17.16 12.10 2.74
C ALA A 391 18.52 12.40 2.08
N THR A 392 19.27 13.37 2.58
CA THR A 392 20.58 13.76 2.01
C THR A 392 21.75 13.39 2.93
N GLY A 393 21.49 12.93 4.15
CA GLY A 393 22.52 12.62 5.13
C GLY A 393 23.27 13.86 5.61
N ALA A 394 22.52 14.94 5.87
CA ALA A 394 23.04 16.19 6.40
C ALA A 394 23.73 15.97 7.76
N ASP A 395 24.75 16.78 8.03
CA ASP A 395 25.50 16.76 9.29
C ASP A 395 24.72 17.42 10.42
N PHE A 396 24.04 18.52 10.10
CA PHE A 396 23.26 19.28 11.06
C PHE A 396 22.05 19.92 10.37
N ILE A 397 20.95 20.08 11.11
CA ILE A 397 19.73 20.76 10.65
C ILE A 397 19.30 21.80 11.68
N PHE A 398 18.70 22.88 11.20
CA PHE A 398 18.04 23.88 12.04
C PHE A 398 16.55 23.92 11.72
N ILE A 399 15.73 23.64 12.74
CA ILE A 399 14.27 23.63 12.65
C ILE A 399 13.66 24.46 13.79
N PRO A 400 12.55 25.18 13.56
CA PRO A 400 11.89 25.98 14.60
C PRO A 400 11.33 25.15 15.76
N GLU A 401 10.98 23.89 15.53
CA GLU A 401 10.39 23.02 16.55
C GLU A 401 11.41 22.50 17.58
N CYS A 402 12.71 22.52 17.26
CA CYS A 402 13.76 22.10 18.19
C CYS A 402 14.99 23.01 18.01
N PRO A 403 14.90 24.26 18.49
CA PRO A 403 16.00 25.20 18.37
C PRO A 403 17.18 24.75 19.24
N PRO A 404 18.41 25.07 18.83
CA PRO A 404 19.58 24.85 19.66
C PRO A 404 19.44 25.64 20.98
N SER A 405 19.80 25.00 22.10
CA SER A 405 19.63 25.54 23.46
C SER A 405 20.97 25.87 24.12
N GLY A 406 21.00 26.97 24.88
CA GLY A 406 22.13 27.42 25.70
C GLY A 406 23.21 28.19 24.94
N ASP A 407 24.00 29.01 25.65
CA ASP A 407 24.96 29.95 25.04
C ASP A 407 26.05 29.28 24.18
N ASN A 408 26.36 28.02 24.46
CA ASN A 408 27.45 27.26 23.82
C ASN A 408 26.98 26.35 22.67
N TRP A 409 25.76 26.50 22.17
CA TRP A 409 25.26 25.62 21.10
C TRP A 409 26.11 25.67 19.83
N LYS A 410 26.72 26.83 19.54
CA LYS A 410 27.65 27.02 18.43
C LYS A 410 28.87 26.13 18.56
N ASP A 411 29.41 25.99 19.78
CA ASP A 411 30.55 25.13 20.08
C ASP A 411 30.19 23.65 19.97
N HIS A 412 29.00 23.27 20.45
CA HIS A 412 28.51 21.89 20.30
C HIS A 412 28.37 21.50 18.83
N MET A 413 27.79 22.38 17.99
CA MET A 413 27.69 22.15 16.55
C MET A 413 29.07 22.02 15.91
N CYS A 414 30.00 22.94 16.22
CA CYS A 414 31.35 22.90 15.67
C CYS A 414 32.09 21.62 16.08
N ALA A 415 31.94 21.16 17.32
CA ALA A 415 32.52 19.91 17.79
C ALA A 415 31.98 18.70 17.03
N GLU A 416 30.66 18.66 16.78
CA GLU A 416 30.02 17.55 16.06
C GLU A 416 30.46 17.48 14.59
N ILE A 417 30.49 18.63 13.91
CA ILE A 417 30.96 18.71 12.53
C ILE A 417 32.43 18.32 12.43
N LYS A 418 33.28 18.82 13.34
CA LYS A 418 34.70 18.47 13.37
C LYS A 418 34.88 16.95 13.50
N ARG A 419 34.10 16.32 14.38
CA ARG A 419 34.13 14.88 14.59
C ARG A 419 33.75 14.07 13.36
N HIS A 420 32.74 14.50 12.60
CA HIS A 420 32.39 13.85 11.33
C HIS A 420 33.57 13.91 10.34
N ARG A 421 34.28 15.04 10.31
CA ARG A 421 35.47 15.20 9.45
C ARG A 421 36.65 14.37 9.94
N ASP A 422 36.87 14.29 11.25
CA ASP A 422 37.91 13.46 11.87
C ASP A 422 37.69 11.96 11.59
N LEU A 423 36.42 11.52 11.50
CA LEU A 423 36.06 10.17 11.05
C LEU A 423 36.33 9.92 9.56
N GLY A 424 36.56 10.98 8.77
CA GLY A 424 36.91 10.90 7.35
C GLY A 424 35.87 11.51 6.40
N LYS A 425 34.78 12.11 6.90
CA LYS A 425 33.76 12.73 6.04
C LYS A 425 34.31 13.99 5.37
N ARG A 426 34.41 13.96 4.04
CA ARG A 426 35.00 15.07 3.25
C ARG A 426 34.05 16.26 3.07
N LYS A 427 32.77 15.97 2.86
CA LYS A 427 31.71 16.97 2.67
C LYS A 427 30.96 17.23 3.97
N THR A 428 30.65 18.49 4.23
CA THR A 428 29.79 18.90 5.35
C THR A 428 28.57 19.61 4.79
N ILE A 429 27.38 19.13 5.12
CA ILE A 429 26.10 19.73 4.69
C ILE A 429 25.31 20.15 5.93
N VAL A 430 25.01 21.44 6.02
CA VAL A 430 24.15 22.02 7.06
C VAL A 430 22.89 22.56 6.40
N ILE A 431 21.72 22.15 6.87
CA ILE A 431 20.43 22.61 6.33
C ILE A 431 19.80 23.58 7.31
N VAL A 432 19.44 24.77 6.83
CA VAL A 432 18.82 25.83 7.63
C VAL A 432 17.40 26.07 7.10
N CYS A 433 16.39 25.86 7.95
CA CYS A 433 15.02 26.24 7.61
C CYS A 433 14.89 27.77 7.60
N GLU A 434 14.05 28.33 6.72
CA GLU A 434 13.68 29.76 6.70
C GLU A 434 13.19 30.25 8.07
N GLY A 435 12.47 29.39 8.80
CA GLY A 435 11.98 29.66 10.15
C GLY A 435 12.96 29.31 11.28
N ALA A 436 14.24 29.04 10.99
CA ALA A 436 15.20 28.65 12.01
C ALA A 436 15.40 29.74 13.06
N ILE A 437 15.34 29.35 14.33
CA ILE A 437 15.47 30.22 15.50
C ILE A 437 16.34 29.55 16.57
N ASP A 438 16.89 30.34 17.49
CA ASP A 438 17.50 29.85 18.73
C ASP A 438 16.47 29.76 19.88
N SER A 439 16.90 29.28 21.05
CA SER A 439 16.04 29.18 22.24
C SER A 439 15.48 30.53 22.72
N ASP A 440 16.09 31.65 22.31
CA ASP A 440 15.65 33.00 22.63
C ASP A 440 14.78 33.65 21.55
N LEU A 441 14.39 32.88 20.54
CA LEU A 441 13.59 33.31 19.39
C LEU A 441 14.34 34.26 18.46
N ASN A 442 15.68 34.35 18.57
CA ASN A 442 16.47 35.08 17.58
C ASN A 442 16.59 34.23 16.31
N PRO A 443 16.44 34.84 15.12
CA PRO A 443 16.55 34.12 13.86
C PRO A 443 17.98 33.62 13.64
N ILE A 444 18.11 32.38 13.17
CA ILE A 444 19.39 31.79 12.74
C ILE A 444 19.42 31.82 11.21
N THR A 445 20.28 32.65 10.62
CA THR A 445 20.36 32.76 9.16
C THR A 445 21.44 31.85 8.57
N ALA A 446 21.29 31.52 7.28
CA ALA A 446 22.31 30.76 6.55
C ALA A 446 23.66 31.52 6.46
N LYS A 447 23.61 32.86 6.52
CA LYS A 447 24.79 33.71 6.57
C LYS A 447 25.55 33.54 7.88
N ASP A 448 24.84 33.60 9.02
CA ASP A 448 25.44 33.41 10.35
C ASP A 448 26.16 32.05 10.44
N MET A 449 25.55 31.01 9.86
CA MET A 449 26.14 29.66 9.83
C MET A 449 27.34 29.55 8.89
N THR A 450 27.32 30.28 7.78
CA THR A 450 28.47 30.33 6.86
C THR A 450 29.68 31.00 7.51
N GLU A 451 29.46 32.12 8.20
CA GLU A 451 30.49 32.82 8.97
C GLU A 451 31.02 31.94 10.10
N LEU A 452 30.14 31.29 10.86
CA LEU A 452 30.51 30.39 11.96
C LEU A 452 31.42 29.23 11.51
N LEU A 453 31.09 28.56 10.40
CA LEU A 453 31.90 27.46 9.86
C LEU A 453 33.24 27.93 9.28
N THR A 454 33.29 29.14 8.75
CA THR A 454 34.51 29.73 8.17
C THR A 454 35.45 30.22 9.26
N GLU A 455 34.95 30.90 10.28
CA GLU A 455 35.76 31.50 11.35
C GLU A 455 36.23 30.47 12.38
N ARG A 456 35.33 29.59 12.88
CA ARG A 456 35.67 28.65 13.96
C ARG A 456 36.30 27.34 13.46
N LEU A 457 35.86 26.83 12.31
CA LEU A 457 36.34 25.54 11.78
C LEU A 457 37.29 25.69 10.58
N HIS A 458 37.49 26.91 10.08
CA HIS A 458 38.35 27.19 8.93
C HIS A 458 38.00 26.36 7.68
N LEU A 459 36.70 26.10 7.48
CA LEU A 459 36.20 25.37 6.32
C LEU A 459 35.86 26.34 5.20
N ASP A 460 36.25 26.02 3.96
CA ASP A 460 35.78 26.74 2.77
C ASP A 460 34.28 26.46 2.60
N THR A 461 33.47 27.42 3.08
CA THR A 461 32.03 27.28 3.21
C THR A 461 31.32 28.05 2.10
N ARG A 462 30.30 27.43 1.51
CA ARG A 462 29.44 28.06 0.49
C ARG A 462 27.99 28.01 0.92
N MET A 463 27.30 29.14 0.76
CA MET A 463 25.88 29.25 1.02
C MET A 463 25.09 28.98 -0.26
N THR A 464 23.96 28.29 -0.16
CA THR A 464 23.02 28.10 -1.27
C THR A 464 21.60 28.32 -0.77
N ILE A 465 20.95 29.36 -1.27
CA ILE A 465 19.55 29.67 -0.97
C ILE A 465 18.70 29.16 -2.13
N LEU A 466 17.91 28.11 -1.91
CA LEU A 466 17.13 27.49 -2.97
C LEU A 466 15.98 28.38 -3.48
N GLY A 467 15.40 29.19 -2.59
CA GLY A 467 14.31 30.11 -2.92
C GLY A 467 13.14 29.42 -3.62
N HIS A 468 12.60 30.05 -4.67
CA HIS A 468 11.37 29.65 -5.36
C HIS A 468 11.50 28.39 -6.23
N VAL A 469 12.71 27.86 -6.44
CA VAL A 469 12.90 26.55 -7.11
C VAL A 469 12.10 25.45 -6.38
N GLN A 470 11.91 25.61 -5.07
CA GLN A 470 11.16 24.70 -4.20
C GLN A 470 9.64 24.69 -4.45
N ARG A 471 9.09 25.75 -5.06
CA ARG A 471 7.66 25.85 -5.41
C ARG A 471 7.37 25.45 -6.85
N GLY A 472 8.39 25.48 -7.71
CA GLY A 472 8.28 25.22 -9.13
C GLY A 472 8.46 23.76 -9.54
N GLY A 473 8.35 23.52 -10.85
CA GLY A 473 8.55 22.22 -11.48
C GLY A 473 7.30 21.35 -11.53
N SER A 474 7.36 20.30 -12.34
CA SER A 474 6.27 19.33 -12.45
C SER A 474 6.09 18.55 -11.14
N PRO A 475 4.85 18.31 -10.71
CA PRO A 475 4.58 17.58 -9.47
C PRO A 475 5.05 16.13 -9.54
N SER A 476 5.52 15.63 -8.41
CA SER A 476 5.92 14.23 -8.19
C SER A 476 4.73 13.28 -8.38
N SER A 477 5.03 12.00 -8.60
CA SER A 477 3.99 10.97 -8.72
C SER A 477 3.08 10.92 -7.48
N PHE A 478 3.65 11.13 -6.29
CA PHE A 478 2.94 11.17 -5.03
C PHE A 478 1.93 12.33 -4.97
N ASP A 479 2.36 13.56 -5.24
CA ASP A 479 1.48 14.73 -5.17
C ASP A 479 0.39 14.69 -6.24
N ARG A 480 0.67 14.16 -7.44
CA ARG A 480 -0.37 13.97 -8.47
C ARG A 480 -1.45 13.01 -8.02
N ASN A 481 -1.05 11.88 -7.42
CA ASN A 481 -1.97 10.87 -6.92
C ASN A 481 -2.76 11.38 -5.71
N LEU A 482 -2.07 11.99 -4.74
CA LEU A 482 -2.68 12.57 -3.54
C LEU A 482 -3.73 13.63 -3.92
N ALA A 483 -3.35 14.61 -4.73
CA ALA A 483 -4.24 15.68 -5.16
C ALA A 483 -5.43 15.16 -5.98
N SER A 484 -5.21 14.13 -6.81
CA SER A 484 -6.29 13.52 -7.60
C SER A 484 -7.31 12.79 -6.72
N MET A 485 -6.83 12.01 -5.74
CA MET A 485 -7.71 11.30 -4.80
C MET A 485 -8.44 12.28 -3.87
N GLN A 486 -7.74 13.28 -3.33
CA GLN A 486 -8.35 14.31 -2.49
C GLN A 486 -9.38 15.15 -3.26
N GLY A 487 -9.11 15.48 -4.53
CA GLY A 487 -10.04 16.23 -5.36
C GLY A 487 -11.33 15.48 -5.67
N VAL A 488 -11.27 14.16 -5.92
CA VAL A 488 -12.48 13.34 -6.08
C VAL A 488 -13.25 13.28 -4.77
N GLU A 489 -12.57 13.03 -3.65
CA GLU A 489 -13.21 12.98 -2.33
C GLU A 489 -13.83 14.33 -1.92
N ALA A 490 -13.23 15.45 -2.33
CA ALA A 490 -13.80 16.78 -2.08
C ALA A 490 -15.16 16.97 -2.75
N VAL A 491 -15.33 16.47 -3.98
CA VAL A 491 -16.64 16.51 -4.67
C VAL A 491 -17.64 15.62 -3.95
N GLU A 492 -17.25 14.40 -3.55
CA GLU A 492 -18.12 13.51 -2.77
C GLU A 492 -18.50 14.14 -1.41
N ALA A 493 -17.59 14.89 -0.80
CA ALA A 493 -17.85 15.62 0.44
C ALA A 493 -18.82 16.78 0.25
N VAL A 494 -18.70 17.53 -0.84
CA VAL A 494 -19.66 18.59 -1.20
C VAL A 494 -21.06 17.99 -1.43
N LEU A 495 -21.16 16.89 -2.18
CA LEU A 495 -22.45 16.27 -2.49
C LEU A 495 -23.12 15.67 -1.26
N ALA A 496 -22.34 15.13 -0.33
CA ALA A 496 -22.81 14.59 0.94
C ALA A 496 -23.04 15.68 2.02
N SER A 497 -22.66 16.93 1.76
CA SER A 497 -22.77 18.03 2.72
C SER A 497 -24.23 18.34 3.05
N LYS A 498 -24.47 18.63 4.34
CA LYS A 498 -25.75 19.07 4.90
C LYS A 498 -25.50 20.23 5.86
N PRO A 499 -26.50 21.08 6.18
CA PRO A 499 -26.31 22.27 7.03
C PRO A 499 -25.77 21.96 8.45
N ASP A 500 -26.08 20.77 8.98
CA ASP A 500 -25.65 20.27 10.29
C ASP A 500 -24.22 19.68 10.29
N ILE A 501 -23.67 19.37 9.12
CA ILE A 501 -22.32 18.81 8.99
C ILE A 501 -21.31 19.97 8.93
N PRO A 502 -20.27 19.97 9.79
CA PRO A 502 -19.24 21.00 9.76
C PRO A 502 -18.45 20.94 8.46
N SER A 503 -17.86 22.09 8.09
CA SER A 503 -17.00 22.15 6.90
C SER A 503 -15.85 21.18 7.02
N SER A 504 -15.73 20.34 5.99
CA SER A 504 -14.72 19.29 5.95
C SER A 504 -13.46 19.79 5.27
N MET A 505 -12.31 19.44 5.83
CA MET A 505 -11.03 19.45 5.14
C MET A 505 -10.72 18.01 4.71
N ILE A 506 -10.27 17.81 3.47
CA ILE A 506 -9.80 16.51 3.03
C ILE A 506 -8.34 16.38 3.40
N ALA A 507 -8.02 15.35 4.17
CA ALA A 507 -6.69 15.09 4.70
C ALA A 507 -6.22 13.67 4.35
N MET A 508 -4.91 13.47 4.36
CA MET A 508 -4.34 12.13 4.38
C MET A 508 -4.00 11.78 5.83
N CYS A 509 -4.59 10.71 6.36
CA CYS A 509 -4.25 10.20 7.69
C CYS A 509 -3.98 8.70 7.58
N GLU A 510 -2.80 8.27 8.01
CA GLU A 510 -2.36 6.88 7.93
C GLU A 510 -2.48 6.35 6.49
N ASN A 511 -1.97 7.12 5.52
CA ASN A 511 -1.98 6.79 4.08
C ASN A 511 -3.39 6.55 3.49
N LYS A 512 -4.44 7.02 4.17
CA LYS A 512 -5.84 6.96 3.70
C LYS A 512 -6.42 8.36 3.64
N ILE A 513 -7.25 8.61 2.63
CA ILE A 513 -7.97 9.86 2.51
C ILE A 513 -9.12 9.86 3.51
N LYS A 514 -9.22 10.90 4.34
CA LYS A 514 -10.27 11.09 5.34
C LYS A 514 -10.78 12.53 5.30
N ARG A 515 -12.04 12.69 5.71
CA ARG A 515 -12.65 13.99 5.98
C ARG A 515 -12.38 14.34 7.44
N VAL A 516 -11.78 15.49 7.69
CA VAL A 516 -11.51 16.01 9.03
C VAL A 516 -12.20 17.35 9.20
N ASP A 517 -12.49 17.73 10.44
CA ASP A 517 -13.10 19.02 10.75
C ASP A 517 -12.09 20.14 10.46
N LEU A 518 -12.46 21.05 9.54
CA LEU A 518 -11.61 22.16 9.12
C LEU A 518 -11.27 23.08 10.30
N MET A 519 -12.23 23.36 11.17
CA MET A 519 -12.06 24.28 12.29
C MET A 519 -11.13 23.74 13.35
N LYS A 520 -11.26 22.44 13.63
CA LYS A 520 -10.34 21.75 14.52
C LYS A 520 -8.91 21.79 13.96
N ALA A 521 -8.74 21.57 12.65
CA ALA A 521 -7.43 21.58 12.02
C ALA A 521 -6.76 22.95 12.08
N VAL A 522 -7.46 24.02 11.69
CA VAL A 522 -6.93 25.40 11.71
C VAL A 522 -6.56 25.84 13.12
N LYS A 523 -7.41 25.55 14.12
CA LYS A 523 -7.13 25.89 15.52
C LYS A 523 -5.85 25.22 16.03
N LEU A 524 -5.70 23.92 15.78
CA LEU A 524 -4.53 23.15 16.20
C LEU A 524 -3.25 23.63 15.51
N THR A 525 -3.31 23.99 14.22
CA THR A 525 -2.17 24.61 13.52
C THR A 525 -1.74 25.92 14.20
N GLY A 526 -2.70 26.78 14.58
CA GLY A 526 -2.41 28.03 15.28
C GLY A 526 -1.83 27.83 16.68
N ASP A 527 -2.12 26.71 17.34
CA ASP A 527 -1.59 26.41 18.68
C ASP A 527 -0.09 26.04 18.64
N VAL A 528 0.41 25.47 17.54
CA VAL A 528 1.87 25.24 17.33
C VAL A 528 2.63 26.57 17.33
N ALA A 529 2.14 27.55 16.57
CA ALA A 529 2.76 28.87 16.50
C ALA A 529 2.77 29.58 17.88
N LYS A 530 1.69 29.42 18.66
CA LYS A 530 1.61 29.93 20.04
C LYS A 530 2.56 29.19 21.00
N ALA A 531 2.76 27.89 20.83
CA ALA A 531 3.70 27.11 21.63
C ALA A 531 5.15 27.60 21.41
N ILE A 532 5.56 27.76 20.15
CA ILE A 532 6.86 28.33 19.78
C ILE A 532 7.03 29.75 20.35
N ALA A 533 6.02 30.61 20.21
CA ALA A 533 6.06 31.98 20.76
C ALA A 533 6.19 32.04 22.29
N ARG A 534 5.72 31.00 23.00
CA ARG A 534 5.87 30.86 24.46
C ARG A 534 7.16 30.16 24.88
N LYS A 535 8.07 29.87 23.94
CA LYS A 535 9.29 29.07 24.15
C LYS A 535 9.01 27.63 24.64
N ASP A 536 7.80 27.13 24.37
CA ASP A 536 7.39 25.75 24.65
C ASP A 536 7.66 24.87 23.42
N PHE A 537 8.93 24.55 23.19
CA PHE A 537 9.37 23.79 22.02
C PHE A 537 9.02 22.30 22.12
N GLU A 538 8.98 21.75 23.34
CA GLU A 538 8.52 20.37 23.58
C GLU A 538 7.04 20.21 23.23
N GLY A 539 6.18 21.13 23.71
CA GLY A 539 4.78 21.17 23.32
C GLY A 539 4.57 21.42 21.82
N ALA A 540 5.40 22.28 21.20
CA ALA A 540 5.36 22.48 19.75
C ALA A 540 5.67 21.21 18.95
N MET A 541 6.65 20.41 19.41
CA MET A 541 7.02 19.13 18.82
C MET A 541 5.94 18.06 19.01
N GLU A 542 5.26 18.04 20.16
CA GLU A 542 4.13 17.13 20.43
C GLU A 542 2.87 17.46 19.64
N LEU A 543 2.65 18.75 19.34
CA LEU A 543 1.54 19.21 18.50
C LEU A 543 1.75 18.91 17.01
N ARG A 544 2.96 18.53 16.57
CA ARG A 544 3.19 18.02 15.22
C ARG A 544 2.68 16.58 15.08
N ASP A 545 2.69 16.07 13.85
CA ASP A 545 2.35 14.66 13.63
C ASP A 545 3.31 13.74 14.43
N PRO A 546 2.82 12.64 15.03
CA PRO A 546 3.68 11.75 15.82
C PRO A 546 4.88 11.19 15.05
N SER A 547 4.79 11.09 13.72
CA SER A 547 5.93 10.69 12.89
C SER A 547 7.03 11.75 12.86
N PHE A 548 6.73 13.04 12.94
CA PHE A 548 7.70 14.13 12.92
C PHE A 548 8.73 14.00 14.05
N HIS A 549 8.25 13.85 15.29
CA HIS A 549 9.11 13.64 16.44
C HIS A 549 9.96 12.37 16.29
N GLN A 550 9.36 11.29 15.79
CA GLN A 550 10.07 10.05 15.50
C GLN A 550 11.17 10.27 14.44
N HIS A 551 10.89 11.00 13.37
CA HIS A 551 11.84 11.33 12.32
C HIS A 551 13.00 12.18 12.84
N TYR A 552 12.75 13.15 13.72
CA TYR A 552 13.79 13.93 14.36
C TYR A 552 14.73 13.06 15.20
N ARG A 553 14.18 12.17 16.02
CA ARG A 553 14.99 11.21 16.79
C ARG A 553 15.78 10.26 15.90
N HIS A 554 15.18 9.81 14.80
CA HIS A 554 15.86 8.98 13.81
C HIS A 554 17.03 9.71 13.16
N PHE A 555 16.84 10.98 12.77
CA PHE A 555 17.91 11.83 12.23
C PHE A 555 19.07 11.94 13.22
N LEU A 556 18.81 12.33 14.47
CA LEU A 556 19.86 12.42 15.49
C LEU A 556 20.61 11.09 15.68
N ALA A 557 19.87 9.97 15.69
CA ALA A 557 20.43 8.63 15.88
C ALA A 557 21.24 8.08 14.70
N ILE A 558 21.19 8.68 13.51
CA ILE A 558 22.02 8.29 12.35
C ILE A 558 23.05 9.36 11.95
N SER A 559 22.85 10.59 12.43
CA SER A 559 23.75 11.71 12.16
C SER A 559 24.83 11.79 13.23
N SER A 560 24.47 11.66 14.52
CA SER A 560 25.46 11.68 15.57
C SER A 560 26.17 10.36 15.66
N SER A 561 27.49 10.34 15.49
CA SER A 561 28.35 9.19 15.77
C SER A 561 28.68 9.00 17.26
N ASN A 562 28.01 9.74 18.17
CA ASN A 562 28.25 9.59 19.61
C ASN A 562 27.30 8.50 20.10
N PRO A 563 27.75 7.52 20.91
CA PRO A 563 26.81 6.67 21.63
C PRO A 563 25.92 7.61 22.41
N ILE A 564 24.60 7.58 22.16
CA ILE A 564 23.66 8.46 22.82
C ILE A 564 23.93 8.38 24.33
N SER A 565 24.43 9.46 24.94
CA SER A 565 24.60 9.61 26.39
C SER A 565 23.25 9.91 27.05
N HIS A 566 22.21 9.19 26.63
CA HIS A 566 21.11 8.87 27.51
C HIS A 566 21.35 7.42 27.91
N PRO A 567 21.50 7.11 29.21
CA PRO A 567 21.31 5.73 29.61
C PRO A 567 19.90 5.37 29.13
N PRO A 568 19.72 4.38 28.25
CA PRO A 568 18.46 3.67 28.31
C PRO A 568 18.40 3.13 29.74
N ASP A 569 17.24 3.17 30.37
CA ASP A 569 16.95 2.58 31.69
C ASP A 569 18.08 1.68 32.18
N SER A 570 18.68 2.01 33.32
CA SER A 570 19.89 1.44 33.96
C SER A 570 20.00 -0.10 34.06
N SER A 571 19.10 -0.83 33.42
CA SER A 571 19.15 -2.21 32.93
C SER A 571 19.92 -2.44 31.61
N ASP A 572 20.25 -1.42 30.82
CA ASP A 572 20.74 -1.54 29.43
C ASP A 572 22.27 -1.70 29.29
N LYS A 573 22.90 -2.53 30.13
CA LYS A 573 24.22 -3.13 29.80
C LYS A 573 24.02 -4.20 28.70
N ALA A 574 23.56 -3.77 27.53
CA ALA A 574 23.20 -4.64 26.43
C ALA A 574 24.47 -5.20 25.76
N GLN A 575 24.55 -6.51 25.63
CA GLN A 575 25.62 -7.19 24.90
C GLN A 575 25.70 -6.66 23.45
N SER A 576 26.91 -6.32 23.01
CA SER A 576 27.20 -6.00 21.60
C SER A 576 26.78 -7.17 20.70
N LEU A 577 25.87 -6.91 19.76
CA LEU A 577 25.38 -7.89 18.79
C LEU A 577 26.17 -7.81 17.47
N ARG A 578 26.28 -8.96 16.79
CA ARG A 578 26.78 -9.11 15.42
C ARG A 578 25.62 -9.24 14.45
N ILE A 579 25.34 -8.18 13.70
CA ILE A 579 24.19 -8.08 12.79
C ILE A 579 24.67 -8.28 11.35
N GLY A 580 24.15 -9.28 10.66
CA GLY A 580 24.36 -9.47 9.22
C GLY A 580 23.34 -8.68 8.40
N ILE A 581 23.76 -8.03 7.32
CA ILE A 581 22.89 -7.33 6.37
C ILE A 581 23.10 -7.92 4.98
N ILE A 582 22.01 -8.30 4.31
CA ILE A 582 22.02 -8.94 2.98
C ILE A 582 20.93 -8.34 2.09
N ASN A 583 21.26 -8.10 0.82
CA ASN A 583 20.28 -7.69 -0.19
C ASN A 583 19.89 -8.88 -1.08
N VAL A 584 18.59 -9.10 -1.28
CA VAL A 584 18.05 -10.25 -2.02
C VAL A 584 16.89 -9.83 -2.94
N GLY A 585 17.01 -10.09 -4.23
CA GLY A 585 16.01 -9.82 -5.26
C GLY A 585 16.56 -8.95 -6.39
N ALA A 586 15.66 -8.26 -7.09
CA ALA A 586 16.05 -7.23 -8.06
C ALA A 586 16.41 -5.91 -7.36
N PRO A 587 17.30 -5.08 -7.93
CA PRO A 587 17.61 -3.77 -7.37
C PRO A 587 16.38 -2.87 -7.27
N ALA A 588 16.31 -2.08 -6.21
CA ALA A 588 15.24 -1.12 -5.96
C ALA A 588 15.79 0.14 -5.26
N GLY A 589 15.21 1.30 -5.57
CA GLY A 589 15.53 2.54 -4.88
C GLY A 589 15.39 2.41 -3.36
N GLY A 590 16.39 2.86 -2.61
CA GLY A 590 16.35 2.86 -1.15
C GLY A 590 16.98 1.63 -0.47
N MET A 591 17.43 0.61 -1.21
CA MET A 591 18.21 -0.50 -0.63
C MET A 591 19.46 0.00 0.09
N ASN A 592 20.28 0.82 -0.58
CA ASN A 592 21.49 1.41 0.00
C ASN A 592 21.17 2.35 1.18
N ALA A 593 20.08 3.12 1.10
CA ALA A 593 19.62 3.98 2.18
C ALA A 593 19.23 3.16 3.43
N ALA A 594 18.57 2.01 3.25
CA ALA A 594 18.22 1.10 4.34
C ALA A 594 19.47 0.48 4.97
N VAL A 595 20.43 0.00 4.17
CA VAL A 595 21.71 -0.54 4.66
C VAL A 595 22.45 0.54 5.47
N ARG A 596 22.59 1.75 4.93
CA ARG A 596 23.25 2.88 5.61
C ARG A 596 22.61 3.20 6.94
N ALA A 597 21.28 3.33 6.98
CA ALA A 597 20.56 3.68 8.19
C ALA A 597 20.67 2.57 9.25
N ALA A 598 20.54 1.30 8.85
CA ALA A 598 20.71 0.16 9.75
C ALA A 598 22.12 0.12 10.33
N ALA A 599 23.15 0.30 9.48
CA ALA A 599 24.54 0.28 9.89
C ALA A 599 24.87 1.41 10.87
N ARG A 600 24.54 2.66 10.55
CA ARG A 600 24.79 3.82 11.43
C ARG A 600 24.06 3.70 12.77
N TYR A 601 22.80 3.28 12.74
CA TYR A 601 22.00 3.10 13.95
C TYR A 601 22.56 2.00 14.87
N ALA A 602 23.08 0.92 14.28
CA ALA A 602 23.73 -0.18 14.99
C ALA A 602 25.10 0.24 15.57
N PHE A 603 25.93 0.96 14.81
CA PHE A 603 27.22 1.48 15.31
C PHE A 603 27.05 2.39 16.52
N ASN A 604 26.02 3.23 16.52
CA ASN A 604 25.71 4.12 17.65
C ASN A 604 25.25 3.39 18.92
N ARG A 605 25.03 2.07 18.85
CA ARG A 605 24.65 1.19 19.97
C ARG A 605 25.71 0.12 20.25
N ASP A 606 26.94 0.35 19.78
CA ASP A 606 28.07 -0.55 19.94
C ASP A 606 27.81 -1.96 19.38
N HIS A 607 27.07 -2.06 18.28
CA HIS A 607 26.87 -3.30 17.55
C HIS A 607 27.81 -3.40 16.35
N LYS A 608 28.24 -4.63 16.05
CA LYS A 608 29.06 -4.93 14.88
C LYS A 608 28.17 -5.30 13.71
N VAL A 609 28.45 -4.72 12.55
CA VAL A 609 27.65 -4.92 11.34
C VAL A 609 28.48 -5.63 10.29
N PHE A 610 27.93 -6.69 9.71
CA PHE A 610 28.56 -7.48 8.66
C PHE A 610 27.77 -7.34 7.35
N ALA A 611 28.43 -6.81 6.33
CA ALA A 611 27.93 -6.77 4.97
C ALA A 611 28.10 -8.15 4.33
N ILE A 612 27.00 -8.72 3.84
CA ILE A 612 26.99 -9.95 3.04
C ILE A 612 26.85 -9.54 1.58
N SER A 613 27.92 -9.72 0.80
CA SER A 613 27.94 -9.32 -0.59
C SER A 613 27.22 -10.33 -1.49
N ASN A 614 26.59 -9.85 -2.57
CA ASN A 614 26.01 -10.67 -3.64
C ASN A 614 25.01 -11.74 -3.15
N GLY A 615 24.10 -11.37 -2.25
CA GLY A 615 23.03 -12.25 -1.78
C GLY A 615 23.53 -13.57 -1.18
N PHE A 616 22.71 -14.63 -1.27
CA PHE A 616 23.07 -15.94 -0.74
C PHE A 616 24.27 -16.61 -1.46
N PRO A 617 24.46 -16.48 -2.78
CA PRO A 617 25.66 -17.01 -3.45
C PRO A 617 26.95 -16.44 -2.86
N GLY A 618 27.00 -15.13 -2.61
CA GLY A 618 28.18 -14.53 -1.98
C GLY A 618 28.34 -14.93 -0.51
N LEU A 619 27.25 -15.13 0.23
CA LEU A 619 27.30 -15.71 1.57
C LEU A 619 27.91 -17.12 1.57
N ILE A 620 27.45 -18.00 0.67
CA ILE A 620 27.97 -19.37 0.50
C ILE A 620 29.49 -19.32 0.20
N ALA A 621 29.91 -18.41 -0.67
CA ALA A 621 31.32 -18.16 -0.99
C ALA A 621 32.13 -17.49 0.14
N GLY A 622 31.50 -17.10 1.26
CA GLY A 622 32.16 -16.47 2.41
C GLY A 622 32.50 -15.00 2.21
N GLN A 623 31.81 -14.31 1.29
CA GLN A 623 31.97 -12.87 1.03
C GLN A 623 31.27 -12.02 2.09
N VAL A 624 31.80 -12.07 3.32
CA VAL A 624 31.27 -11.35 4.48
C VAL A 624 32.34 -10.38 5.00
N LYS A 625 32.00 -9.10 5.12
CA LYS A 625 32.92 -8.03 5.54
C LYS A 625 32.35 -7.24 6.73
N GLU A 626 33.14 -7.03 7.77
CA GLU A 626 32.79 -6.11 8.87
C GLU A 626 32.80 -4.67 8.34
N MET A 627 31.69 -3.96 8.54
CA MET A 627 31.51 -2.58 8.09
C MET A 627 31.97 -1.58 9.15
N LYS A 628 32.50 -0.44 8.70
CA LYS A 628 32.84 0.73 9.50
C LYS A 628 31.89 1.90 9.18
N TRP A 629 31.89 2.92 10.04
CA TRP A 629 31.06 4.12 9.88
C TRP A 629 31.16 4.77 8.49
N MET A 630 32.39 4.88 7.96
CA MET A 630 32.66 5.52 6.67
C MET A 630 32.35 4.63 5.45
N ASP A 631 32.21 3.31 5.62
CA ASP A 631 31.94 2.40 4.49
C ASP A 631 30.58 2.68 3.85
N VAL A 632 29.64 3.28 4.59
CA VAL A 632 28.27 3.62 4.14
C VAL A 632 28.06 5.12 3.90
N ASP A 633 29.13 5.92 3.87
CA ASP A 633 28.99 7.34 3.57
C ASP A 633 28.60 7.56 2.10
N GLY A 634 27.69 8.49 1.85
CA GLY A 634 27.17 8.76 0.49
C GLY A 634 26.09 7.79 -0.03
N TRP A 635 25.97 6.58 0.52
CA TRP A 635 25.05 5.52 0.05
C TRP A 635 23.57 5.91 0.04
N ILE A 636 23.18 7.00 0.68
CA ILE A 636 21.78 7.43 0.76
C ILE A 636 21.20 7.88 -0.59
N ALA A 637 22.01 8.49 -1.44
CA ALA A 637 21.60 9.02 -2.75
C ALA A 637 21.90 8.06 -3.91
N GLU A 638 22.60 6.95 -3.63
CA GLU A 638 22.98 5.95 -4.62
C GLU A 638 21.83 4.96 -4.86
N GLY A 639 21.49 4.77 -6.12
CA GLY A 639 20.57 3.71 -6.54
C GLY A 639 21.19 2.33 -6.54
N GLY A 640 20.39 1.34 -6.92
CA GLY A 640 20.86 -0.04 -7.02
C GLY A 640 21.19 -0.65 -5.65
N SER A 641 22.31 -1.38 -5.58
CA SER A 641 22.75 -2.12 -4.40
C SER A 641 24.27 -2.22 -4.34
N GLU A 642 24.93 -1.46 -3.46
CA GLU A 642 26.38 -1.49 -3.23
C GLU A 642 26.86 -2.83 -2.66
N LEU A 643 26.00 -3.53 -1.91
CA LEU A 643 26.28 -4.89 -1.44
C LEU A 643 26.23 -5.92 -2.59
N GLY A 644 25.67 -5.58 -3.74
CA GLY A 644 25.22 -6.55 -4.74
C GLY A 644 23.95 -7.29 -4.31
N THR A 645 23.08 -7.58 -5.28
CA THR A 645 21.80 -8.27 -5.03
C THR A 645 21.48 -9.20 -6.19
N ASN A 646 20.87 -10.34 -5.89
CA ASN A 646 20.40 -11.34 -6.86
C ASN A 646 19.17 -12.07 -6.33
N ARG A 647 18.53 -12.86 -7.19
CA ARG A 647 17.27 -13.56 -6.88
C ARG A 647 17.46 -14.95 -6.26
N ASP A 648 18.71 -15.34 -6.04
CA ASP A 648 19.06 -16.66 -5.57
C ASP A 648 18.60 -16.88 -4.13
N GLN A 649 18.19 -18.11 -3.82
CA GLN A 649 17.58 -18.49 -2.55
C GLN A 649 18.58 -19.21 -1.64
N PRO A 650 18.36 -19.23 -0.31
CA PRO A 650 19.22 -19.98 0.61
C PRO A 650 19.16 -21.49 0.38
N SER A 651 18.09 -21.99 -0.24
CA SER A 651 17.94 -23.39 -0.68
C SER A 651 19.02 -23.90 -1.66
N LEU A 652 19.84 -23.03 -2.25
CA LEU A 652 21.01 -23.44 -3.03
C LEU A 652 21.97 -24.33 -2.21
N ASP A 653 22.26 -23.92 -0.97
CA ASP A 653 23.07 -24.70 -0.02
C ASP A 653 22.83 -24.19 1.41
N LEU A 654 21.77 -24.70 2.05
CA LEU A 654 21.43 -24.33 3.43
C LEU A 654 22.55 -24.70 4.42
N GLY A 655 23.30 -25.76 4.15
CA GLY A 655 24.41 -26.19 4.99
C GLY A 655 25.54 -25.17 5.01
N MET A 656 25.95 -24.70 3.83
CA MET A 656 26.96 -23.64 3.72
C MET A 656 26.47 -22.30 4.25
N VAL A 657 25.21 -21.92 4.02
CA VAL A 657 24.63 -20.70 4.62
C VAL A 657 24.70 -20.77 6.15
N SER A 658 24.29 -21.91 6.75
CA SER A 658 24.39 -22.14 8.19
C SER A 658 25.83 -22.08 8.68
N TYR A 659 26.76 -22.76 7.99
CA TYR A 659 28.19 -22.76 8.33
C TYR A 659 28.78 -21.34 8.35
N GLN A 660 28.45 -20.51 7.36
CA GLN A 660 29.00 -19.15 7.26
C GLN A 660 28.42 -18.24 8.35
N LEU A 661 27.11 -18.33 8.63
CA LEU A 661 26.50 -17.60 9.75
C LEU A 661 27.18 -17.95 11.08
N GLN A 662 27.48 -19.24 11.30
CA GLN A 662 28.21 -19.68 12.50
C GLN A 662 29.67 -19.22 12.51
N LYS A 663 30.39 -19.33 11.38
CA LYS A 663 31.79 -18.93 11.23
C LYS A 663 32.00 -17.45 11.55
N PHE A 664 31.11 -16.57 11.09
CA PHE A 664 31.17 -15.14 11.36
C PHE A 664 30.45 -14.73 12.66
N ASN A 665 29.86 -15.69 13.36
CA ASN A 665 29.06 -15.52 14.57
C ASN A 665 27.97 -14.46 14.39
N ILE A 666 27.18 -14.57 13.32
CA ILE A 666 26.06 -13.67 13.04
C ILE A 666 24.90 -14.04 13.97
N GLN A 667 24.48 -13.08 14.80
CA GLN A 667 23.49 -13.27 15.86
C GLN A 667 22.11 -12.74 15.50
N SER A 668 22.00 -11.97 14.41
CA SER A 668 20.75 -11.51 13.83
C SER A 668 20.96 -11.14 12.36
N LEU A 669 19.91 -11.27 11.55
CA LEU A 669 20.00 -11.06 10.10
C LEU A 669 18.94 -10.06 9.62
N LEU A 670 19.38 -9.07 8.84
CA LEU A 670 18.51 -8.11 8.15
C LEU A 670 18.54 -8.40 6.65
N LEU A 671 17.40 -8.78 6.10
CA LEU A 671 17.22 -9.04 4.66
C LEU A 671 16.50 -7.85 4.03
N ILE A 672 17.10 -7.21 3.03
CA ILE A 672 16.48 -6.09 2.30
C ILE A 672 16.21 -6.54 0.88
N GLY A 673 14.95 -6.58 0.47
CA GLY A 673 14.65 -7.24 -0.78
C GLY A 673 13.20 -7.45 -1.16
N GLY A 674 13.00 -8.07 -2.32
CA GLY A 674 11.67 -8.31 -2.89
C GLY A 674 11.00 -9.55 -2.32
N PHE A 675 10.18 -10.20 -3.16
CA PHE A 675 9.51 -11.45 -2.80
C PHE A 675 10.51 -12.58 -2.50
N GLU A 676 11.66 -12.59 -3.19
CA GLU A 676 12.76 -13.52 -2.95
C GLU A 676 13.35 -13.44 -1.54
N ALA A 677 13.41 -12.24 -0.94
CA ALA A 677 13.85 -12.09 0.45
C ALA A 677 12.79 -12.61 1.44
N TYR A 678 11.51 -12.42 1.11
CA TYR A 678 10.39 -12.96 1.89
C TYR A 678 10.40 -14.50 1.89
N THR A 679 10.58 -15.13 0.72
CA THR A 679 10.67 -16.59 0.61
C THR A 679 11.91 -17.13 1.31
N ALA A 680 13.04 -16.42 1.25
CA ALA A 680 14.25 -16.80 1.97
C ALA A 680 14.02 -16.85 3.50
N CYS A 681 13.29 -15.88 4.06
CA CYS A 681 12.90 -15.91 5.48
C CYS A 681 12.10 -17.17 5.84
N ILE A 682 11.18 -17.59 4.97
CA ILE A 682 10.37 -18.81 5.18
C ILE A 682 11.22 -20.07 5.08
N GLU A 683 12.08 -20.16 4.06
CA GLU A 683 13.00 -21.29 3.89
C GLU A 683 13.91 -21.47 5.11
N MET A 684 14.50 -20.37 5.60
CA MET A 684 15.33 -20.37 6.79
C MET A 684 14.53 -20.70 8.06
N ASN A 685 13.28 -20.20 8.19
CA ASN A 685 12.40 -20.55 9.31
C ASN A 685 12.13 -22.07 9.37
N ASN A 686 11.78 -22.67 8.23
CA ASN A 686 11.50 -24.10 8.12
C ASN A 686 12.75 -24.95 8.42
N ALA A 687 13.93 -24.42 8.10
CA ALA A 687 15.21 -25.10 8.29
C ALA A 687 15.77 -24.99 9.73
N ARG A 688 15.14 -24.24 10.64
CA ARG A 688 15.58 -24.05 12.04
C ARG A 688 15.71 -25.34 12.85
N ASN A 689 14.88 -26.35 12.55
CA ASN A 689 14.96 -27.65 13.22
C ASN A 689 16.20 -28.46 12.82
N THR A 690 16.74 -28.19 11.63
CA THR A 690 17.92 -28.89 11.10
C THR A 690 19.21 -28.11 11.40
N TYR A 691 19.16 -26.78 11.30
CA TYR A 691 20.32 -25.90 11.45
C TYR A 691 20.11 -24.92 12.60
N PRO A 692 20.73 -25.15 13.78
CA PRO A 692 20.64 -24.25 14.93
C PRO A 692 21.11 -22.82 14.64
N ALA A 693 22.01 -22.61 13.66
CA ALA A 693 22.47 -21.28 13.26
C ALA A 693 21.35 -20.38 12.70
N PHE A 694 20.22 -20.94 12.26
CA PHE A 694 19.04 -20.18 11.83
C PHE A 694 18.11 -19.79 12.99
N CYS A 695 18.38 -20.25 14.22
CA CYS A 695 17.65 -19.86 15.43
C CYS A 695 18.08 -18.48 15.94
N ILE A 696 18.19 -17.52 15.02
CA ILE A 696 18.48 -16.11 15.28
C ILE A 696 17.30 -15.25 14.81
N PRO A 697 17.09 -14.05 15.38
CA PRO A 697 16.09 -13.12 14.87
C PRO A 697 16.41 -12.68 13.44
N MET A 698 15.39 -12.61 12.59
CA MET A 698 15.52 -12.14 11.21
C MET A 698 14.43 -11.13 10.89
N VAL A 699 14.79 -10.07 10.17
CA VAL A 699 13.81 -9.09 9.69
C VAL A 699 13.97 -8.92 8.19
N HIS A 700 12.84 -8.97 7.48
CA HIS A 700 12.76 -8.61 6.09
C HIS A 700 12.24 -7.18 5.93
N ILE A 701 13.01 -6.32 5.26
CA ILE A 701 12.55 -5.01 4.78
C ILE A 701 12.13 -5.16 3.31
N PRO A 702 10.85 -4.97 2.99
CA PRO A 702 10.35 -5.04 1.62
C PRO A 702 10.97 -3.95 0.72
N ALA A 703 11.75 -4.36 -0.28
CA ALA A 703 12.38 -3.50 -1.29
C ALA A 703 12.19 -4.10 -2.68
N THR A 704 11.26 -3.53 -3.44
CA THR A 704 10.88 -3.95 -4.79
C THR A 704 10.09 -2.83 -5.44
N ILE A 705 10.28 -2.62 -6.74
CA ILE A 705 9.43 -1.68 -7.50
C ILE A 705 7.98 -2.16 -7.61
N SER A 706 7.73 -3.46 -7.49
CA SER A 706 6.43 -4.07 -7.82
C SER A 706 5.38 -3.96 -6.71
N ASN A 707 5.80 -3.58 -5.49
CA ASN A 707 4.97 -3.58 -4.28
C ASN A 707 4.17 -4.89 -4.10
N ASN A 708 4.86 -6.02 -4.32
CA ASN A 708 4.28 -7.36 -4.35
C ASN A 708 4.66 -8.22 -3.13
N VAL A 709 5.23 -7.61 -2.09
CA VAL A 709 5.58 -8.31 -0.86
C VAL A 709 4.40 -8.26 0.11
N PRO A 710 3.97 -9.39 0.69
CA PRO A 710 2.89 -9.42 1.67
C PRO A 710 3.29 -8.72 2.98
N GLY A 711 2.30 -8.20 3.70
CA GLY A 711 2.51 -7.58 5.01
C GLY A 711 3.04 -6.14 4.97
N THR A 712 3.03 -5.46 3.82
CA THR A 712 3.28 -4.03 3.71
C THR A 712 2.36 -3.40 2.67
N GLU A 713 1.98 -2.14 2.87
CA GLU A 713 1.30 -1.32 1.86
C GLU A 713 2.29 -0.63 0.91
N TYR A 714 3.57 -0.58 1.31
CA TYR A 714 4.64 0.08 0.58
C TYR A 714 5.95 -0.69 0.65
N SER A 715 6.58 -0.91 -0.50
CA SER A 715 7.93 -1.41 -0.63
C SER A 715 8.89 -0.32 -1.08
N LEU A 716 10.13 -0.38 -0.59
CA LEU A 716 11.19 0.53 -1.02
C LEU A 716 11.44 0.38 -2.53
N GLY A 717 11.56 1.52 -3.20
CA GLY A 717 11.80 1.65 -4.64
C GLY A 717 10.53 1.84 -5.46
N ALA A 718 9.36 1.62 -4.87
CA ALA A 718 8.08 1.79 -5.55
C ALA A 718 7.84 3.26 -5.96
N ASP A 719 8.08 4.22 -5.06
CA ASP A 719 7.91 5.65 -5.37
C ASP A 719 8.96 6.16 -6.36
N THR A 720 10.22 5.73 -6.22
CA THR A 720 11.27 5.99 -7.21
C THR A 720 10.82 5.53 -8.61
N SER A 721 10.31 4.30 -8.69
CA SER A 721 9.82 3.73 -9.96
C SER A 721 8.65 4.49 -10.55
N LEU A 722 7.67 4.86 -9.72
CA LEU A 722 6.52 5.66 -10.16
C LEU A 722 6.94 7.01 -10.73
N ASN A 723 7.89 7.70 -10.09
CA ASN A 723 8.40 8.97 -10.61
C ASN A 723 9.11 8.80 -11.97
N SER A 724 9.91 7.74 -12.14
CA SER A 724 10.54 7.43 -13.45
C SER A 724 9.51 7.13 -14.54
N ILE A 725 8.45 6.38 -14.22
CA ILE A 725 7.35 6.09 -15.16
C ILE A 725 6.60 7.37 -15.54
N VAL A 726 6.27 8.21 -14.56
CA VAL A 726 5.56 9.47 -14.77
C VAL A 726 6.36 10.42 -15.65
N GLN A 727 7.67 10.57 -15.39
CA GLN A 727 8.54 11.42 -16.20
C GLN A 727 8.63 10.95 -17.66
N ALA A 728 8.76 9.63 -17.88
CA ALA A 728 8.76 9.06 -19.22
C ALA A 728 7.41 9.26 -19.93
N CYS A 729 6.30 9.07 -19.21
CA CYS A 729 4.96 9.27 -19.75
C CYS A 729 4.69 10.74 -20.10
N ASP A 730 5.16 11.69 -19.30
CA ASP A 730 5.00 13.12 -19.61
C ASP A 730 5.70 13.47 -20.94
N ALA A 731 6.91 12.95 -21.16
CA ALA A 731 7.63 13.13 -22.42
C ALA A 731 6.91 12.47 -23.62
N LEU A 732 6.37 11.27 -23.42
CA LEU A 732 5.57 10.57 -24.45
C LEU A 732 4.26 11.30 -24.75
N LYS A 733 3.59 11.84 -23.73
CA LYS A 733 2.37 12.63 -23.88
C LYS A 733 2.64 13.91 -24.66
N GLN A 734 3.74 14.61 -24.34
CA GLN A 734 4.18 15.78 -25.10
C GLN A 734 4.45 15.45 -26.57
N SER A 735 5.13 14.34 -26.86
CA SER A 735 5.36 13.85 -28.23
C SER A 735 4.06 13.52 -28.97
N ALA A 736 3.11 12.88 -28.29
CA ALA A 736 1.80 12.55 -28.84
C ALA A 736 0.96 13.78 -29.16
N THR A 737 0.94 14.78 -28.25
CA THR A 737 0.27 16.06 -28.49
C THR A 737 0.89 16.81 -29.67
N ALA A 738 2.23 16.82 -29.78
CA ALA A 738 2.93 17.48 -30.88
C ALA A 738 2.62 16.85 -32.25
N SER A 739 2.50 15.52 -32.30
CA SER A 739 2.20 14.79 -33.54
C SER A 739 0.73 14.85 -33.95
N ARG A 740 -0.15 15.27 -33.03
CA ARG A 740 -1.62 15.20 -33.11
C ARG A 740 -2.14 13.77 -33.29
N LYS A 741 -3.35 13.50 -32.79
CA LYS A 741 -4.11 12.26 -32.99
C LYS A 741 -3.25 10.99 -32.78
N ARG A 742 -2.55 10.89 -31.64
CA ARG A 742 -1.69 9.75 -31.32
C ARG A 742 -1.88 9.22 -29.91
N VAL A 743 -1.93 7.89 -29.79
CA VAL A 743 -1.96 7.16 -28.51
C VAL A 743 -0.68 6.35 -28.32
N PHE A 744 -0.11 6.38 -27.11
CA PHE A 744 0.98 5.49 -26.72
C PHE A 744 0.48 4.35 -25.85
N VAL A 745 0.86 3.12 -26.17
CA VAL A 745 0.72 1.95 -25.30
C VAL A 745 2.06 1.75 -24.57
N VAL A 746 2.08 2.11 -23.29
CA VAL A 746 3.27 2.10 -22.45
C VAL A 746 3.31 0.82 -21.64
N GLU A 747 4.39 0.05 -21.79
CA GLU A 747 4.63 -1.15 -21.01
C GLU A 747 5.35 -0.80 -19.69
N VAL A 748 4.75 -1.24 -18.58
CA VAL A 748 5.22 -1.02 -17.21
C VAL A 748 5.53 -2.36 -16.56
N HIS A 749 6.57 -2.41 -15.73
CA HIS A 749 6.92 -3.57 -14.92
C HIS A 749 5.91 -3.76 -13.77
N GLY A 750 6.19 -4.68 -12.84
CA GLY A 750 5.31 -4.99 -11.69
C GLY A 750 5.04 -6.47 -11.49
N GLY A 751 5.52 -7.32 -12.41
CA GLY A 751 5.24 -8.76 -12.35
C GLY A 751 3.74 -9.01 -12.38
N LYS A 752 3.25 -9.92 -11.53
CA LYS A 752 1.81 -10.20 -11.39
C LYS A 752 1.03 -9.19 -10.53
N SER A 753 1.66 -8.10 -10.10
CA SER A 753 1.03 -7.00 -9.36
C SER A 753 0.75 -5.82 -10.28
N GLY A 754 -0.51 -5.39 -10.35
CA GLY A 754 -0.93 -4.20 -11.10
C GLY A 754 -0.62 -2.86 -10.42
N PHE A 755 0.01 -2.84 -9.25
CA PHE A 755 0.22 -1.63 -8.43
C PHE A 755 0.86 -0.48 -9.23
N LEU A 756 2.01 -0.72 -9.87
CA LEU A 756 2.71 0.30 -10.64
C LEU A 756 1.86 0.84 -11.78
N ALA A 757 1.16 -0.04 -12.49
CA ALA A 757 0.33 0.33 -13.62
C ALA A 757 -0.86 1.22 -13.21
N VAL A 758 -1.52 0.91 -12.09
CA VAL A 758 -2.65 1.71 -11.57
C VAL A 758 -2.16 3.05 -11.04
N MET A 759 -1.14 3.05 -10.17
CA MET A 759 -0.67 4.29 -9.54
C MET A 759 0.02 5.23 -10.54
N ALA A 760 0.74 4.70 -11.53
CA ALA A 760 1.26 5.52 -12.62
C ALA A 760 0.12 6.02 -13.52
N GLY A 761 -0.87 5.17 -13.81
CA GLY A 761 -2.03 5.53 -14.63
C GLY A 761 -2.85 6.68 -14.03
N LEU A 762 -3.02 6.70 -12.71
CA LEU A 762 -3.64 7.82 -12.01
C LEU A 762 -2.81 9.10 -12.16
N ALA A 763 -1.49 9.02 -11.93
CA ALA A 763 -0.57 10.16 -11.96
C ALA A 763 -0.39 10.78 -13.36
N VAL A 764 -0.49 9.99 -14.43
CA VAL A 764 -0.35 10.48 -15.83
C VAL A 764 -1.70 10.75 -16.49
N GLY A 765 -2.81 10.34 -15.86
CA GLY A 765 -4.15 10.43 -16.44
C GLY A 765 -4.33 9.49 -17.63
N ALA A 766 -3.88 8.24 -17.48
CA ALA A 766 -4.00 7.21 -18.51
C ALA A 766 -5.47 6.98 -18.88
N THR A 767 -5.73 6.83 -20.18
CA THR A 767 -7.08 6.57 -20.70
C THR A 767 -7.53 5.14 -20.41
N SER A 768 -6.59 4.19 -20.33
CA SER A 768 -6.89 2.77 -20.06
C SER A 768 -5.70 2.11 -19.37
N ILE A 769 -5.99 1.18 -18.46
CA ILE A 769 -4.97 0.51 -17.65
C ILE A 769 -5.24 -1.00 -17.65
N TYR A 770 -4.34 -1.76 -18.26
CA TYR A 770 -4.35 -3.22 -18.24
C TYR A 770 -3.45 -3.74 -17.12
N ILE A 771 -4.04 -4.59 -16.27
CA ILE A 771 -3.35 -5.17 -15.11
C ILE A 771 -3.50 -6.70 -15.07
N PRO A 772 -2.56 -7.43 -14.43
CA PRO A 772 -2.62 -8.89 -14.32
C PRO A 772 -3.83 -9.42 -13.54
N GLU A 773 -4.39 -8.63 -12.61
CA GLU A 773 -5.54 -9.01 -11.79
C GLU A 773 -6.83 -9.20 -12.60
N GLU A 774 -6.99 -8.46 -13.70
CA GLU A 774 -8.19 -8.51 -14.55
C GLU A 774 -7.93 -9.21 -15.89
N GLY A 775 -6.67 -9.24 -16.34
CA GLY A 775 -6.30 -9.71 -17.66
C GLY A 775 -6.84 -8.84 -18.80
N ILE A 776 -6.68 -9.36 -20.02
CA ILE A 776 -7.11 -8.72 -21.26
C ILE A 776 -7.95 -9.73 -22.06
N ASN A 777 -9.11 -9.30 -22.53
CA ASN A 777 -9.98 -10.07 -23.43
C ASN A 777 -10.46 -9.18 -24.59
N LEU A 778 -10.99 -9.79 -25.65
CA LEU A 778 -11.44 -9.07 -26.86
C LEU A 778 -12.57 -8.08 -26.58
N ALA A 779 -13.53 -8.44 -25.74
CA ALA A 779 -14.66 -7.57 -25.39
C ALA A 779 -14.18 -6.26 -24.73
N ARG A 780 -13.20 -6.36 -23.83
CA ARG A 780 -12.55 -5.22 -23.20
C ARG A 780 -11.79 -4.37 -24.21
N LEU A 781 -10.96 -4.99 -25.05
CA LEU A 781 -10.21 -4.28 -26.09
C LEU A 781 -11.14 -3.50 -27.03
N GLN A 782 -12.27 -4.10 -27.43
CA GLN A 782 -13.25 -3.46 -28.29
C GLN A 782 -13.96 -2.28 -27.59
N LYS A 783 -14.27 -2.39 -26.29
CA LYS A 783 -14.75 -1.24 -25.50
C LYS A 783 -13.69 -0.13 -25.46
N ASP A 784 -12.42 -0.51 -25.31
CA ASP A 784 -11.32 0.43 -25.15
C ASP A 784 -11.04 1.22 -26.42
N VAL A 785 -11.08 0.54 -27.57
CA VAL A 785 -11.01 1.18 -28.89
C VAL A 785 -12.18 2.12 -29.13
N ARG A 786 -13.43 1.69 -28.86
CA ARG A 786 -14.61 2.55 -29.03
C ARG A 786 -14.54 3.79 -28.15
N HIS A 787 -14.08 3.63 -26.91
CA HIS A 787 -13.87 4.74 -26.01
C HIS A 787 -12.82 5.73 -26.56
N LEU A 788 -11.70 5.24 -27.10
CA LEU A 788 -10.67 6.09 -27.73
C LEU A 788 -11.21 6.82 -28.97
N CYS A 789 -11.92 6.13 -29.86
CA CYS A 789 -12.52 6.74 -31.05
C CYS A 789 -13.48 7.86 -30.67
N ARG A 790 -14.40 7.60 -29.71
CA ARG A 790 -15.29 8.64 -29.17
C ARG A 790 -14.50 9.83 -28.63
N ARG A 791 -13.44 9.57 -27.87
CA ARG A 791 -12.62 10.62 -27.27
C ARG A 791 -11.82 11.42 -28.29
N TYR A 792 -11.36 10.84 -29.39
CA TYR A 792 -10.72 11.60 -30.48
C TYR A 792 -11.73 12.34 -31.35
N ALA A 793 -12.97 11.85 -31.47
CA ALA A 793 -14.06 12.54 -32.16
C ALA A 793 -14.57 13.77 -31.37
N GLU A 794 -14.52 13.73 -30.04
CA GLU A 794 -14.83 14.87 -29.16
C GLU A 794 -13.73 15.95 -29.16
N ASP A 795 -12.51 15.66 -29.62
CA ASP A 795 -11.42 16.64 -29.64
C ASP A 795 -11.69 17.74 -30.68
N ALA A 796 -11.48 19.01 -30.30
CA ALA A 796 -11.54 20.12 -31.24
C ALA A 796 -10.46 20.00 -32.33
N GLU A 797 -10.78 20.37 -33.58
CA GLU A 797 -9.87 20.25 -34.73
C GLU A 797 -8.53 20.98 -34.53
N SER A 798 -8.51 22.06 -33.74
CA SER A 798 -7.34 22.86 -33.41
C SER A 798 -6.53 22.34 -32.22
N LYS A 799 -7.08 21.43 -31.40
CA LYS A 799 -6.47 20.88 -30.18
C LYS A 799 -6.58 19.37 -30.15
N SER A 800 -5.71 18.69 -30.91
CA SER A 800 -5.63 17.23 -30.84
C SER A 800 -4.65 16.79 -29.76
N GLN A 801 -5.12 15.91 -28.89
CA GLN A 801 -4.45 15.61 -27.63
C GLN A 801 -3.72 14.27 -27.63
N GLY A 802 -2.58 14.23 -26.96
CA GLY A 802 -1.85 13.00 -26.68
C GLY A 802 -2.53 12.16 -25.61
N ARG A 803 -2.73 10.87 -25.90
CA ARG A 803 -3.33 9.90 -24.95
C ARG A 803 -2.35 8.77 -24.64
N ILE A 804 -2.47 8.22 -23.43
CA ILE A 804 -1.61 7.14 -22.94
C ILE A 804 -2.49 6.00 -22.44
N ILE A 805 -2.07 4.78 -22.76
CA ILE A 805 -2.56 3.53 -22.23
C ILE A 805 -1.41 2.88 -21.49
N ILE A 806 -1.65 2.42 -20.26
CA ILE A 806 -0.65 1.68 -19.50
C ILE A 806 -1.00 0.20 -19.51
N ARG A 807 -0.01 -0.63 -19.86
CA ARG A 807 -0.11 -2.09 -19.80
C ARG A 807 0.97 -2.62 -18.88
N SER A 808 0.60 -3.36 -17.84
CA SER A 808 1.56 -4.17 -17.12
C SER A 808 2.03 -5.33 -18.01
N GLN A 809 3.34 -5.59 -18.06
CA GLN A 809 3.98 -6.63 -18.89
C GLN A 809 3.29 -8.00 -18.81
N ASP A 810 2.78 -8.32 -17.62
CA ASP A 810 2.29 -9.63 -17.21
C ASP A 810 0.76 -9.75 -17.26
N SER A 811 0.09 -8.72 -17.79
CA SER A 811 -1.37 -8.66 -17.96
C SER A 811 -1.91 -9.77 -18.87
N SER A 812 -1.15 -10.13 -19.90
CA SER A 812 -1.51 -11.18 -20.84
C SER A 812 -0.27 -11.63 -21.62
N LYS A 813 -0.12 -12.94 -21.82
CA LYS A 813 0.92 -13.53 -22.67
C LYS A 813 0.64 -13.35 -24.16
N THR A 814 -0.65 -13.29 -24.54
CA THR A 814 -1.08 -13.21 -25.94
C THR A 814 -1.23 -11.76 -26.40
N TYR A 815 -2.04 -10.96 -25.70
CA TYR A 815 -2.17 -9.53 -25.94
C TYR A 815 -0.95 -8.77 -25.41
N THR A 816 0.13 -8.81 -26.19
CA THR A 816 1.37 -8.05 -25.96
C THR A 816 1.18 -6.54 -26.21
N THR A 817 2.13 -5.72 -25.80
CA THR A 817 2.09 -4.26 -26.06
C THR A 817 1.97 -3.96 -27.56
N ASP A 818 2.71 -4.69 -28.39
CA ASP A 818 2.66 -4.54 -29.84
C ASP A 818 1.33 -4.98 -30.44
N ILE A 819 0.77 -6.11 -29.99
CA ILE A 819 -0.53 -6.60 -30.46
C ILE A 819 -1.64 -5.63 -30.07
N VAL A 820 -1.66 -5.16 -28.82
CA VAL A 820 -2.64 -4.18 -28.35
C VAL A 820 -2.53 -2.88 -29.16
N SER A 821 -1.33 -2.39 -29.42
CA SER A 821 -1.11 -1.19 -30.24
C SER A 821 -1.55 -1.40 -31.69
N ALA A 822 -1.25 -2.55 -32.29
CA ALA A 822 -1.66 -2.88 -33.65
C ALA A 822 -3.19 -2.94 -33.80
N ILE A 823 -3.89 -3.60 -32.87
CA ILE A 823 -5.36 -3.65 -32.86
C ILE A 823 -5.95 -2.24 -32.74
N ILE A 824 -5.44 -1.45 -31.79
CA ILE A 824 -5.91 -0.07 -31.57
C ILE A 824 -5.68 0.81 -32.80
N LYS A 825 -4.59 0.59 -33.52
CA LYS A 825 -4.27 1.32 -34.76
C LYS A 825 -5.20 0.95 -35.91
N GLU A 826 -5.45 -0.34 -36.10
CA GLU A 826 -6.28 -0.84 -37.21
C GLU A 826 -7.75 -0.44 -37.02
N GLU A 827 -8.29 -0.70 -35.84
CA GLU A 827 -9.69 -0.39 -35.49
C GLU A 827 -9.93 1.12 -35.26
N GLY A 828 -8.86 1.91 -35.12
CA GLY A 828 -8.93 3.37 -35.09
C GLY A 828 -9.28 3.98 -36.44
N HIS A 829 -9.31 3.21 -37.54
CA HIS A 829 -9.71 3.61 -38.89
C HIS A 829 -9.16 4.98 -39.34
N GLN A 830 -7.85 5.21 -39.15
CA GLN A 830 -7.14 6.46 -39.46
C GLN A 830 -7.56 7.70 -38.64
N GLN A 831 -8.45 7.58 -37.65
CA GLN A 831 -8.77 8.67 -36.73
C GLN A 831 -7.59 9.05 -35.84
N PHE A 832 -6.71 8.09 -35.53
CA PHE A 832 -5.49 8.30 -34.77
C PHE A 832 -4.46 7.19 -35.05
N ASP A 833 -3.20 7.46 -34.72
CA ASP A 833 -2.09 6.49 -34.79
C ASP A 833 -1.80 5.90 -33.40
N SER A 834 -1.30 4.67 -33.35
CA SER A 834 -0.87 4.01 -32.10
C SER A 834 0.62 3.69 -32.16
N ARG A 835 1.32 3.92 -31.05
CA ARG A 835 2.74 3.59 -30.89
C ARG A 835 2.99 2.88 -29.56
N THR A 836 4.04 2.06 -29.51
CA THR A 836 4.46 1.38 -28.29
C THR A 836 5.61 2.12 -27.63
N ALA A 837 5.69 2.01 -26.30
CA ALA A 837 6.83 2.47 -25.52
C ALA A 837 7.10 1.46 -24.41
N ILE A 838 8.26 0.80 -24.47
CA ILE A 838 8.66 -0.19 -23.47
C ILE A 838 9.72 0.46 -22.58
N LEU A 839 9.33 0.82 -21.36
CA LEU A 839 10.24 1.54 -20.44
C LEU A 839 11.38 0.66 -19.94
N GLY A 840 11.14 -0.65 -19.81
CA GLY A 840 12.15 -1.61 -19.37
C GLY A 840 12.75 -1.27 -18.01
N HIS A 841 14.05 -1.47 -17.85
CA HIS A 841 14.75 -1.37 -16.56
C HIS A 841 15.00 0.07 -16.08
N VAL A 842 14.80 1.09 -16.91
CA VAL A 842 14.85 2.51 -16.50
C VAL A 842 13.87 2.81 -15.36
N GLN A 843 12.81 2.00 -15.24
CA GLN A 843 11.84 2.06 -14.15
C GLN A 843 12.42 1.80 -12.76
N GLN A 844 13.65 1.30 -12.61
CA GLN A 844 14.29 1.19 -11.29
C GLN A 844 14.71 2.55 -10.73
N GLY A 845 14.87 3.55 -11.62
CA GLY A 845 15.39 4.87 -11.30
C GLY A 845 16.90 4.87 -11.10
N ASN A 846 17.48 6.07 -11.21
CA ASN A 846 18.91 6.28 -10.96
C ASN A 846 19.14 6.56 -9.47
N SER A 847 18.71 7.72 -8.99
CA SER A 847 18.75 8.06 -7.56
C SER A 847 17.40 7.77 -6.91
N PRO A 848 17.38 7.21 -5.69
CA PRO A 848 16.13 6.95 -5.00
C PRO A 848 15.39 8.26 -4.69
N SER A 849 14.07 8.23 -4.73
CA SER A 849 13.24 9.37 -4.35
C SER A 849 13.42 9.71 -2.87
N PRO A 850 13.19 10.98 -2.46
CA PRO A 850 13.29 11.35 -1.05
C PRO A 850 12.39 10.51 -0.14
N MET A 851 11.18 10.17 -0.61
CA MET A 851 10.26 9.29 0.11
C MET A 851 10.84 7.91 0.35
N ASP A 852 11.49 7.31 -0.66
CA ASP A 852 12.18 6.03 -0.51
C ASP A 852 13.35 6.13 0.49
N ARG A 853 14.14 7.21 0.45
CA ARG A 853 15.26 7.42 1.39
C ARG A 853 14.78 7.55 2.85
N ILE A 854 13.71 8.31 3.07
CA ILE A 854 13.13 8.55 4.40
C ILE A 854 12.48 7.27 4.95
N ARG A 855 11.66 6.59 4.13
CA ARG A 855 11.00 5.34 4.53
C ARG A 855 12.01 4.22 4.75
N ALA A 856 13.06 4.13 3.94
CA ALA A 856 14.16 3.20 4.14
C ALA A 856 14.84 3.40 5.50
N THR A 857 15.13 4.65 5.85
CA THR A 857 15.72 5.01 7.15
C THR A 857 14.82 4.58 8.30
N ARG A 858 13.52 4.88 8.19
CA ARG A 858 12.53 4.53 9.21
C ARG A 858 12.40 3.02 9.42
N LEU A 859 12.28 2.26 8.33
CA LEU A 859 12.18 0.80 8.35
C LEU A 859 13.44 0.17 8.91
N ALA A 860 14.62 0.64 8.50
CA ALA A 860 15.91 0.16 8.98
C ALA A 860 16.10 0.34 10.49
N ILE A 861 15.81 1.54 11.02
CA ILE A 861 15.93 1.81 12.46
C ILE A 861 14.96 0.94 13.26
N SER A 862 13.72 0.81 12.78
CA SER A 862 12.72 -0.02 13.44
C SER A 862 13.12 -1.50 13.39
N ALA A 863 13.66 -1.97 12.27
CA ALA A 863 14.14 -3.33 12.10
C ALA A 863 15.30 -3.66 13.05
N VAL A 864 16.30 -2.78 13.19
CA VAL A 864 17.40 -2.99 14.14
C VAL A 864 16.88 -3.07 15.57
N ASN A 865 15.95 -2.19 15.96
CA ASN A 865 15.31 -2.27 17.29
C ASN A 865 14.57 -3.60 17.52
N PHE A 866 13.88 -4.11 16.51
CA PHE A 866 13.22 -5.41 16.59
C PHE A 866 14.23 -6.56 16.76
N LEU A 867 15.32 -6.54 15.98
CA LEU A 867 16.39 -7.54 16.10
C LEU A 867 17.01 -7.52 17.49
N MET A 868 17.30 -6.34 18.03
CA MET A 868 17.85 -6.17 19.38
C MET A 868 16.92 -6.72 20.47
N ARG A 869 15.62 -6.44 20.39
CA ARG A 869 14.63 -6.93 21.37
C ARG A 869 14.52 -8.45 21.34
N ASN A 870 14.43 -9.04 20.14
CA ASN A 870 14.25 -10.48 20.01
C ASN A 870 15.53 -11.29 20.24
N ALA A 871 16.72 -10.68 20.10
CA ALA A 871 17.97 -11.31 20.47
C ALA A 871 18.14 -11.46 21.99
N ARG A 872 17.46 -10.62 22.79
CA ARG A 872 17.45 -10.68 24.26
C ARG A 872 16.50 -11.74 24.82
N ASN A 873 15.41 -12.03 24.10
CA ASN A 873 14.43 -13.05 24.48
C ASN A 873 15.01 -14.45 24.21
N ARG A 874 15.70 -15.05 25.19
CA ARG A 874 16.20 -16.43 25.11
C ARG A 874 15.04 -17.42 25.28
N SER A 875 14.92 -18.39 24.37
CA SER A 875 13.99 -19.52 24.56
C SER A 875 14.47 -20.42 25.71
N PRO A 876 13.57 -20.96 26.56
CA PRO A 876 13.93 -21.80 27.71
C PRO A 876 14.57 -23.16 27.33
N GLU A 877 14.50 -23.57 26.06
CA GLU A 877 15.10 -24.80 25.52
C GLU A 877 16.57 -24.64 25.06
N SER A 878 17.28 -23.60 25.52
CA SER A 878 18.69 -23.42 25.18
C SER A 878 19.51 -24.64 25.62
N PRO A 879 20.28 -25.28 24.73
CA PRO A 879 21.17 -26.38 25.13
C PRO A 879 22.08 -25.88 26.24
N SER A 880 22.22 -26.67 27.30
CA SER A 880 22.89 -26.27 28.54
C SER A 880 24.27 -25.69 28.27
N ALA A 881 24.56 -24.56 28.92
CA ALA A 881 25.88 -23.96 28.98
C ALA A 881 26.93 -24.95 29.52
N THR A 882 27.64 -25.62 28.63
CA THR A 882 28.89 -26.31 28.95
C THR A 882 30.04 -25.55 28.29
N ASN A 883 30.68 -24.72 29.11
CA ASN A 883 32.06 -24.24 29.03
C ASN A 883 32.78 -24.29 27.67
N SER A 884 32.89 -23.14 26.97
CA SER A 884 34.18 -22.51 26.62
C SER A 884 34.01 -21.32 25.67
N SER A 885 34.50 -20.15 26.09
CA SER A 885 35.06 -19.05 25.28
C SER A 885 34.41 -18.66 23.92
N SER A 886 33.67 -17.54 23.95
CA SER A 886 33.63 -16.41 22.98
C SER A 886 32.23 -15.97 22.51
N GLY A 887 31.61 -15.08 23.31
CA GLY A 887 30.44 -14.29 22.90
C GLY A 887 29.08 -14.85 23.33
N PRO A 888 28.02 -14.03 23.33
CA PRO A 888 26.68 -14.48 23.70
C PRO A 888 26.07 -15.33 22.58
N GLU A 889 25.69 -16.56 22.90
CA GLU A 889 24.89 -17.41 22.01
C GLU A 889 23.44 -16.92 22.02
N VAL A 890 22.96 -16.44 20.85
CA VAL A 890 21.55 -16.10 20.64
C VAL A 890 20.86 -17.33 20.07
N PHE A 891 19.87 -17.85 20.80
CA PHE A 891 19.05 -18.96 20.37
C PHE A 891 17.57 -18.63 20.60
N ASN A 892 16.87 -18.36 19.50
CA ASN A 892 15.45 -18.02 19.47
C ASN A 892 14.75 -18.85 18.39
N LYS A 893 13.90 -19.77 18.83
CA LYS A 893 13.09 -20.66 17.96
C LYS A 893 11.67 -20.14 17.71
N ASP A 894 11.29 -19.02 18.31
CA ASP A 894 9.96 -18.44 18.13
C ASP A 894 9.76 -18.05 16.65
N PRO A 895 8.74 -18.55 15.94
CA PRO A 895 8.41 -18.11 14.59
C PRO A 895 8.12 -16.61 14.47
N GLU A 896 7.74 -15.94 15.56
CA GLU A 896 7.55 -14.49 15.60
C GLU A 896 8.88 -13.71 15.55
N SER A 897 10.02 -14.36 15.82
CA SER A 897 11.35 -13.74 15.69
C SER A 897 11.79 -13.53 14.23
N ILE A 898 11.05 -14.09 13.26
CA ILE A 898 11.22 -13.82 11.82
C ILE A 898 10.02 -13.03 11.33
N ALA A 899 10.22 -11.74 11.06
CA ALA A 899 9.13 -10.84 10.70
C ALA A 899 9.43 -9.99 9.46
N VAL A 900 8.37 -9.62 8.75
CA VAL A 900 8.40 -8.59 7.71
C VAL A 900 8.11 -7.24 8.35
N ALA A 901 8.99 -6.27 8.13
CA ALA A 901 8.84 -4.88 8.56
C ALA A 901 7.95 -4.13 7.56
N GLY A 902 6.64 -4.13 7.81
CA GLY A 902 5.65 -3.54 6.93
C GLY A 902 5.24 -2.13 7.33
N LEU A 903 5.02 -1.27 6.34
CA LEU A 903 4.34 0.00 6.54
C LEU A 903 2.84 -0.23 6.38
N HIS A 904 2.09 -0.03 7.45
CA HIS A 904 0.62 -0.01 7.45
C HIS A 904 0.17 1.37 7.90
N GLY A 905 -0.36 2.16 6.95
CA GLY A 905 -0.57 3.58 7.17
C GLY A 905 0.70 4.30 7.60
N ASN A 906 0.69 4.89 8.79
CA ASN A 906 1.84 5.61 9.35
C ASN A 906 2.59 4.80 10.43
N LYS A 907 2.38 3.49 10.58
CA LYS A 907 3.10 2.66 11.57
C LYS A 907 3.93 1.58 10.90
N VAL A 908 5.09 1.28 11.49
CA VAL A 908 5.90 0.11 11.13
C VAL A 908 5.42 -1.07 11.98
N ASN A 909 4.76 -2.02 11.35
CA ASN A 909 4.30 -3.24 12.00
C ASN A 909 5.20 -4.40 11.60
N PHE A 910 5.54 -5.24 12.59
CA PHE A 910 6.27 -6.48 12.37
C PHE A 910 5.28 -7.63 12.34
N THR A 911 5.14 -8.28 11.19
CA THR A 911 4.27 -9.46 11.05
C THR A 911 5.12 -10.68 10.76
N SER A 912 4.91 -11.78 11.49
CA SER A 912 5.65 -13.03 11.26
C SER A 912 5.55 -13.46 9.79
N ALA A 913 6.70 -13.85 9.21
CA ALA A 913 6.76 -14.32 7.84
C ALA A 913 5.86 -15.54 7.60
N GLU A 914 5.75 -16.42 8.61
CA GLU A 914 4.88 -17.60 8.59
C GLU A 914 3.40 -17.23 8.61
N LYS A 915 2.99 -16.27 9.46
CA LYS A 915 1.60 -15.80 9.49
C LYS A 915 1.17 -15.19 8.14
N LEU A 916 2.08 -14.49 7.47
CA LEU A 916 1.83 -13.87 6.17
C LEU A 916 1.61 -14.89 5.04
N LEU A 917 2.05 -16.15 5.18
CA LEU A 917 1.84 -17.17 4.16
C LEU A 917 0.34 -17.37 3.84
N LYS A 918 -0.53 -17.26 4.86
CA LYS A 918 -2.00 -17.35 4.70
C LYS A 918 -2.56 -16.28 3.77
N HIS A 919 -1.89 -15.14 3.68
CA HIS A 919 -2.28 -14.00 2.86
C HIS A 919 -1.42 -13.86 1.59
N THR A 920 -0.63 -14.86 1.24
CA THR A 920 0.32 -14.82 0.14
C THR A 920 -0.03 -15.80 -0.97
N ASP A 921 -0.10 -15.32 -2.21
CA ASP A 921 -0.11 -16.16 -3.39
C ASP A 921 1.33 -16.45 -3.81
N ILE A 922 1.86 -17.61 -3.40
CA ILE A 922 3.23 -18.04 -3.70
C ILE A 922 3.43 -18.21 -5.21
N ARG A 923 2.42 -18.72 -5.93
CA ARG A 923 2.52 -19.03 -7.36
C ARG A 923 2.67 -17.75 -8.19
N ASN A 924 1.85 -16.75 -7.88
CA ASN A 924 1.90 -15.45 -8.56
C ASN A 924 2.83 -14.45 -7.86
N ARG A 925 3.47 -14.84 -6.76
CA ARG A 925 4.45 -14.04 -6.02
C ARG A 925 3.92 -12.66 -5.60
N LYS A 926 2.75 -12.64 -4.98
CA LYS A 926 2.07 -11.40 -4.56
C LYS A 926 1.15 -11.60 -3.35
N PRO A 927 0.74 -10.53 -2.63
CA PRO A 927 -0.33 -10.65 -1.65
C PRO A 927 -1.66 -11.02 -2.32
N THR A 928 -2.50 -11.75 -1.57
CA THR A 928 -3.86 -12.13 -1.99
C THR A 928 -4.82 -10.93 -2.06
N HIS A 929 -4.60 -9.92 -1.23
CA HIS A 929 -5.39 -8.69 -1.19
C HIS A 929 -4.58 -7.49 -1.73
N ALA A 930 -5.21 -6.68 -2.57
CA ALA A 930 -4.60 -5.52 -3.23
C ALA A 930 -5.34 -4.22 -2.84
N PRO A 931 -4.89 -3.50 -1.79
CA PRO A 931 -5.60 -2.32 -1.29
C PRO A 931 -5.66 -1.15 -2.30
N TRP A 932 -4.72 -1.10 -3.23
CA TRP A 932 -4.61 -0.08 -4.28
C TRP A 932 -5.62 -0.26 -5.43
N MET A 933 -6.41 -1.34 -5.45
CA MET A 933 -7.45 -1.56 -6.47
C MET A 933 -8.53 -0.47 -6.45
N SER A 934 -8.79 0.15 -5.30
CA SER A 934 -9.72 1.30 -5.21
C SER A 934 -9.26 2.49 -6.05
N CYS A 935 -7.96 2.74 -6.15
CA CYS A 935 -7.41 3.81 -6.99
C CYS A 935 -7.71 3.60 -8.49
N LYS A 936 -7.93 2.35 -8.92
CA LYS A 936 -8.33 2.05 -10.29
C LYS A 936 -9.73 2.58 -10.61
N HIS A 937 -10.65 2.52 -9.66
CA HIS A 937 -11.98 3.13 -9.80
C HIS A 937 -11.85 4.64 -10.06
N THR A 938 -11.00 5.33 -9.29
CA THR A 938 -10.69 6.75 -9.48
C THR A 938 -10.07 7.02 -10.85
N CYS A 939 -9.17 6.15 -11.35
CA CYS A 939 -8.61 6.26 -12.70
C CYS A 939 -9.70 6.24 -13.77
N ASN A 940 -10.61 5.26 -13.70
CA ASN A 940 -11.68 5.09 -14.67
C ASN A 940 -12.65 6.29 -14.63
N LEU A 941 -12.98 6.77 -13.44
CA LEU A 941 -13.83 7.95 -13.24
C LEU A 941 -13.22 9.18 -13.92
N LEU A 942 -11.95 9.47 -13.62
CA LEU A 942 -11.22 10.62 -14.19
C LEU A 942 -10.85 10.45 -15.67
N ALA A 943 -11.08 9.27 -16.26
CA ALA A 943 -10.92 8.96 -17.68
C ALA A 943 -12.25 8.91 -18.45
N LYS A 944 -13.41 9.23 -17.83
CA LYS A 944 -14.75 9.17 -18.44
C LYS A 944 -15.14 7.75 -18.89
N ARG A 945 -14.70 6.74 -18.13
CA ARG A 945 -15.02 5.32 -18.32
C ARG A 945 -16.08 4.86 -17.33
N THR A 946 -17.29 5.37 -17.54
CA THR A 946 -18.45 5.04 -16.69
C THR A 946 -19.11 3.72 -17.05
N ASP A 947 -18.75 3.10 -18.17
CA ASP A 947 -19.25 1.82 -18.69
C ASP A 947 -18.65 0.58 -17.99
N LEU A 948 -17.78 0.81 -17.00
CA LEU A 948 -17.13 -0.21 -16.17
C LEU A 948 -17.54 -0.08 -14.69
N PHE A 949 -18.59 0.71 -14.40
CA PHE A 949 -19.21 0.84 -13.07
C PHE A 949 -20.45 -0.03 -12.94
#